data_AF-A0A821T7D2-F1
#
_entry.id   AF-A0A821T7D2-F1
#
_cell.length_a   1.000
_cell.length_b   1.000
_cell.length_c   1.000
_cell.angle_alpha   90.00
_cell.angle_beta   90.00
_cell.angle_gamma   90.00
#
_symmetry.space_group_name_H-M   'P 1'
#
loop_
_entity.id
_entity.type
_entity.pdbx_description
1 polymer ?
#
loop_
_entity_poly.entity_id
_entity_poly.type
_entity_poly.pdbx_seq_one_letter_code
_entity_poly.pdbx_strand_id
1 'polypeptide(L)'
;MEITDAQKEREAIAALRDAESRINHSELIISLLVQAITHFKKHSSNRMKLYLMYNLAEEYVSSKNYDIALNYYNHIVQAYRSENWWLILEAVLPAALKCAYLSVNLPDWIRFTLEILNPNINLSSQVKNQTQINLENFILKNILPPVESTMSSKDEQWKALLEKQVIPIDADAFKGLLECKVYFTHEAVSVDSEIILQVALKNGFPLPIEFSQLSLNFNLKEYNTLVHVTDIAQLKFLPDEQRILSFNFAPKSDHVQLLLEITSVSLIYGSVDQTHIDFQWRTSLHTTPSFQQTFLTPRWRTKAGHVLWKNLPMRRKINIIMRAAEVQLTVEHQLPALLYESYPIKIKIKNCENVDIHSATLTCTCSSSDDTAATADDSLLSYSIADSNTETTAHACSIKLDTITEAAEIDQDLYVRCNNNRPREITIRLSYERLNLHCMKEIAIQLSVVNPFSIQFQTMGMMMEPLASLRAQEPFILMIDTRCTSIIPITIVNSSFKPSQFVISDCAIESQIDNIQLKLDEVVAEGFCLRTQPIAAPIVQNLLVGEYSLYWKRSSHPNIPELCTTFSLSDFNVEQQQVYIEVNIPNNVPLQEPFQINYRIHNRSNIVHEYKVNLEQINVVVAVSGSTVTSLLVPPHSSSDVTYTLVATLCGFVQLPKFKLSMIRPQSQDVDESIEKTIPTHIFVVPSSKTE
;
A
#
# COMPACT_ATOMS: atom_id res chain seq x y z
N MET A 1 -77.39 -2.52 -76.83
CA MET A 1 -76.98 -2.36 -75.44
C MET A 1 -77.22 -3.72 -74.81
N GLU A 2 -76.14 -4.47 -74.52
CA GLU A 2 -76.11 -5.85 -73.96
C GLU A 2 -76.81 -6.91 -74.83
N ILE A 3 -76.27 -8.12 -75.02
CA ILE A 3 -76.11 -9.18 -74.03
C ILE A 3 -74.73 -9.81 -74.25
N THR A 4 -73.81 -9.67 -73.29
CA THR A 4 -72.61 -10.52 -73.24
C THR A 4 -73.07 -11.96 -73.07
N ASP A 5 -72.62 -12.83 -73.96
CA ASP A 5 -72.93 -14.25 -73.95
C ASP A 5 -72.33 -14.87 -72.67
N ALA A 6 -73.13 -14.96 -71.61
CA ALA A 6 -72.70 -15.35 -70.26
C ALA A 6 -71.99 -16.71 -70.23
N GLN A 7 -72.23 -17.54 -71.24
CA GLN A 7 -71.57 -18.83 -71.42
C GLN A 7 -70.13 -18.68 -71.93
N LYS A 8 -69.89 -17.81 -72.92
CA LYS A 8 -68.53 -17.48 -73.39
C LYS A 8 -67.71 -16.75 -72.34
N GLU A 9 -68.35 -15.91 -71.53
CA GLU A 9 -67.68 -15.24 -70.41
C GLU A 9 -67.23 -16.26 -69.35
N ARG A 10 -68.06 -17.26 -69.03
CA ARG A 10 -67.68 -18.36 -68.12
C ARG A 10 -66.55 -19.22 -68.69
N GLU A 11 -66.59 -19.53 -69.98
CA GLU A 11 -65.53 -20.29 -70.66
C GLU A 11 -64.22 -19.51 -70.72
N ALA A 12 -64.27 -18.20 -70.98
CA ALA A 12 -63.10 -17.32 -70.94
C ALA A 12 -62.51 -17.21 -69.53
N ILE A 13 -63.35 -17.07 -68.51
CA ILE A 13 -62.92 -17.07 -67.09
C ILE A 13 -62.31 -18.42 -66.71
N ALA A 14 -62.87 -19.54 -67.18
CA ALA A 14 -62.31 -20.87 -66.94
C ALA A 14 -60.95 -21.04 -67.62
N ALA A 15 -60.81 -20.62 -68.88
CA ALA A 15 -59.54 -20.65 -69.60
C ALA A 15 -58.47 -19.74 -68.98
N LEU A 16 -58.86 -18.57 -68.47
CA LEU A 16 -57.97 -17.68 -67.73
C LEU A 16 -57.54 -18.28 -66.39
N ARG A 17 -58.46 -18.90 -65.65
CA ARG A 17 -58.14 -19.64 -64.41
C ARG A 17 -57.19 -20.81 -64.68
N ASP A 18 -57.38 -21.53 -65.78
CA ASP A 18 -56.50 -22.64 -66.19
C ASP A 18 -55.13 -22.15 -66.69
N ALA A 19 -55.04 -20.93 -67.19
CA ALA A 19 -53.78 -20.29 -67.56
C ALA A 19 -53.04 -19.78 -66.31
N GLU A 20 -53.75 -19.13 -65.39
CA GLU A 20 -53.23 -18.66 -64.09
C GLU A 20 -52.79 -19.83 -63.21
N SER A 21 -53.52 -20.94 -63.18
CA SER A 21 -53.15 -22.12 -62.37
C SER A 21 -51.84 -22.79 -62.82
N ARG A 22 -51.36 -22.52 -64.04
CA ARG A 22 -50.08 -23.03 -64.55
C ARG A 22 -48.89 -22.18 -64.10
N ILE A 23 -49.14 -20.96 -63.62
CA ILE A 23 -48.09 -20.03 -63.20
C ILE A 23 -47.81 -20.27 -61.71
N ASN A 24 -46.55 -20.56 -61.37
CA ASN A 24 -46.12 -20.63 -59.98
C ASN A 24 -45.95 -19.22 -59.40
N HIS A 25 -47.06 -18.64 -58.95
CA HIS A 25 -47.08 -17.28 -58.38
C HIS A 25 -46.17 -17.14 -57.16
N SER A 26 -46.02 -18.18 -56.34
CA SER A 26 -45.20 -18.14 -55.13
C SER A 26 -43.71 -17.96 -55.43
N GLU A 27 -43.15 -18.59 -56.47
CA GLU A 27 -41.75 -18.38 -56.86
C GLU A 27 -41.47 -16.94 -57.34
N LEU A 28 -42.42 -16.36 -58.08
CA LEU A 28 -42.32 -14.97 -58.52
C LEU A 28 -42.35 -14.01 -57.32
N ILE A 29 -43.28 -14.21 -56.38
CA ILE A 29 -43.39 -13.41 -55.16
C ILE A 29 -42.11 -13.53 -54.31
N ILE A 30 -41.58 -14.74 -54.12
CA ILE A 30 -40.31 -14.99 -53.42
C ILE A 30 -39.17 -14.21 -54.08
N SER A 31 -39.04 -14.25 -55.40
CA SER A 31 -37.97 -13.56 -56.12
C SER A 31 -38.00 -12.05 -55.92
N LEU A 32 -39.20 -11.45 -55.94
CA LEU A 32 -39.41 -10.02 -55.73
C LEU A 32 -39.15 -9.62 -54.27
N LEU A 33 -39.60 -10.43 -53.31
CA LEU A 33 -39.38 -10.18 -51.89
C LEU A 33 -37.90 -10.26 -51.51
N VAL A 34 -37.16 -11.21 -52.06
CA VAL A 34 -35.70 -11.31 -51.87
C VAL A 34 -35.00 -10.06 -52.42
N GLN A 35 -35.36 -9.61 -53.63
CA GLN A 35 -34.81 -8.37 -54.19
C GLN A 35 -35.12 -7.15 -53.31
N ALA A 36 -36.37 -7.04 -52.82
CA ALA A 36 -36.77 -5.97 -51.90
C ALA A 36 -35.94 -5.99 -50.60
N ILE A 37 -35.74 -7.16 -49.98
CA ILE A 37 -34.89 -7.31 -48.78
C ILE A 37 -33.45 -6.84 -49.05
N THR A 38 -32.87 -7.19 -50.21
CA THR A 38 -31.51 -6.72 -50.54
C THR A 38 -31.43 -5.21 -50.70
N HIS A 39 -32.48 -4.58 -51.24
CA HIS A 39 -32.56 -3.13 -51.36
C HIS A 39 -32.65 -2.47 -49.97
N PHE A 40 -33.53 -2.94 -49.09
CA PHE A 40 -33.66 -2.37 -47.74
C PHE A 40 -32.46 -2.68 -46.83
N LYS A 41 -31.74 -3.78 -47.09
CA LYS A 41 -30.45 -4.06 -46.43
C LYS A 41 -29.38 -3.04 -46.82
N LYS A 42 -29.32 -2.62 -48.10
CA LYS A 42 -28.41 -1.55 -48.56
C LYS A 42 -28.73 -0.19 -47.94
N HIS A 43 -30.02 0.10 -47.75
CA HIS A 43 -30.51 1.36 -47.15
C HIS A 43 -30.62 1.34 -45.61
N SER A 44 -30.01 0.37 -44.92
CA SER A 44 -29.96 0.27 -43.45
C SER A 44 -31.32 0.27 -42.71
N SER A 45 -32.41 -0.08 -43.40
CA SER A 45 -33.76 -0.05 -42.83
C SER A 45 -34.15 -1.39 -42.20
N ASN A 46 -33.74 -1.62 -40.95
CA ASN A 46 -33.90 -2.92 -40.27
C ASN A 46 -35.37 -3.36 -40.06
N ARG A 47 -36.30 -2.45 -39.74
CA ARG A 47 -37.71 -2.81 -39.51
C ARG A 47 -38.44 -3.26 -40.77
N MET A 48 -38.26 -2.52 -41.86
CA MET A 48 -38.84 -2.89 -43.16
C MET A 48 -38.24 -4.21 -43.67
N LYS A 49 -36.95 -4.44 -43.43
CA LYS A 49 -36.29 -5.72 -43.69
C LYS A 49 -36.98 -6.86 -42.93
N LEU A 50 -37.22 -6.73 -41.62
CA LEU A 50 -37.88 -7.78 -40.82
C LEU A 50 -39.32 -8.06 -41.26
N TYR A 51 -40.07 -7.01 -41.62
CA TYR A 51 -41.42 -7.16 -42.17
C TYR A 51 -41.44 -7.90 -43.52
N LEU A 52 -40.52 -7.56 -44.43
CA LEU A 52 -40.39 -8.28 -45.70
C LEU A 52 -39.92 -9.72 -45.52
N MET A 53 -39.05 -9.97 -44.54
CA MET A 53 -38.65 -11.35 -44.16
C MET A 53 -39.83 -12.15 -43.63
N TYR A 54 -40.77 -11.54 -42.91
CA TYR A 54 -42.00 -12.18 -42.47
C TYR A 54 -42.89 -12.59 -43.65
N ASN A 55 -43.17 -11.66 -44.57
CA ASN A 55 -43.95 -11.97 -45.78
C ASN A 55 -43.27 -13.06 -46.62
N LEU A 56 -41.94 -13.02 -46.71
CA LEU A 56 -41.16 -14.05 -47.41
C LEU A 56 -41.29 -15.41 -46.71
N ALA A 57 -41.30 -15.44 -45.37
CA ALA A 57 -41.48 -16.67 -44.60
C ALA A 57 -42.88 -17.27 -44.86
N GLU A 58 -43.95 -16.48 -44.85
CA GLU A 58 -45.32 -16.92 -45.15
C GLU A 58 -45.46 -17.52 -46.57
N GLU A 59 -44.79 -16.95 -47.56
CA GLU A 59 -44.74 -17.50 -48.91
C GLU A 59 -43.95 -18.82 -48.98
N TYR A 60 -42.90 -18.97 -48.17
CA TYR A 60 -42.20 -20.25 -48.04
C TYR A 60 -43.05 -21.32 -47.36
N VAL A 61 -43.91 -20.95 -46.40
CA VAL A 61 -44.90 -21.87 -45.81
C VAL A 61 -45.91 -22.31 -46.88
N SER A 62 -46.41 -21.36 -47.67
CA SER A 62 -47.39 -21.62 -48.74
C SER A 62 -46.82 -22.53 -49.84
N SER A 63 -45.54 -22.37 -50.16
CA SER A 63 -44.80 -23.24 -51.10
C SER A 63 -44.30 -24.57 -50.50
N LYS A 64 -44.68 -24.89 -49.25
CA LYS A 64 -44.30 -26.12 -48.51
C LYS A 64 -42.80 -26.27 -48.20
N ASN A 65 -42.02 -25.19 -48.29
CA ASN A 65 -40.60 -25.16 -47.95
C ASN A 65 -40.39 -24.72 -46.50
N TYR A 66 -40.73 -25.60 -45.55
CA TYR A 66 -40.78 -25.27 -44.12
C TYR A 66 -39.42 -24.98 -43.47
N ASP A 67 -38.34 -25.66 -43.90
CA ASP A 67 -37.01 -25.49 -43.30
C ASP A 67 -36.43 -24.10 -43.56
N ILE A 68 -36.63 -23.59 -44.78
CA ILE A 68 -36.20 -22.25 -45.18
C ILE A 68 -37.05 -21.21 -44.43
N ALA A 69 -38.37 -21.41 -44.35
CA ALA A 69 -39.26 -20.54 -43.59
C ALA A 69 -38.84 -20.45 -42.11
N LEU A 70 -38.48 -21.57 -41.49
CA LEU A 70 -38.06 -21.65 -40.09
C LEU A 70 -36.81 -20.80 -39.82
N ASN A 71 -35.83 -20.80 -40.72
CA ASN A 71 -34.63 -19.96 -40.59
C ASN A 71 -34.96 -18.47 -40.60
N TYR A 72 -35.89 -18.03 -41.46
CA TYR A 72 -36.38 -16.66 -41.46
C TYR A 72 -37.13 -16.34 -40.16
N TYR A 73 -38.01 -17.24 -39.69
CA TYR A 73 -38.73 -17.07 -38.43
C TYR A 73 -37.79 -16.96 -37.22
N ASN A 74 -36.76 -17.80 -37.12
CA ASN A 74 -35.76 -17.74 -36.06
C ASN A 74 -35.06 -16.36 -36.01
N HIS A 75 -34.64 -15.83 -37.17
CA HIS A 75 -34.03 -14.49 -37.23
C HIS A 75 -35.03 -13.38 -36.84
N ILE A 76 -36.29 -13.48 -37.27
CA ILE A 76 -37.32 -12.49 -36.97
C ILE A 76 -37.64 -12.46 -35.47
N VAL A 77 -37.87 -13.64 -34.89
CA VAL A 77 -38.17 -13.84 -33.47
C VAL A 77 -37.02 -13.33 -32.60
N GLN A 78 -35.77 -13.68 -32.91
CA GLN A 78 -34.60 -13.19 -32.17
C GLN A 78 -34.47 -11.66 -32.22
N ALA A 79 -34.76 -11.04 -33.38
CA ALA A 79 -34.69 -9.59 -33.53
C ALA A 79 -35.81 -8.88 -32.74
N TYR A 80 -37.06 -9.32 -32.87
CA TYR A 80 -38.17 -8.71 -32.11
C TYR A 80 -38.07 -8.92 -30.61
N ARG A 81 -37.52 -10.06 -30.18
CA ARG A 81 -37.23 -10.35 -28.79
C ARG A 81 -36.16 -9.42 -28.21
N SER A 82 -35.03 -9.25 -28.91
CA SER A 82 -33.95 -8.37 -28.42
C SER A 82 -34.39 -6.91 -28.31
N GLU A 83 -35.33 -6.48 -29.16
CA GLU A 83 -35.95 -5.15 -29.14
C GLU A 83 -37.19 -5.03 -28.23
N ASN A 84 -37.66 -6.12 -27.59
CA ASN A 84 -38.86 -6.19 -26.73
C ASN A 84 -40.21 -5.82 -27.42
N TRP A 85 -40.38 -6.14 -28.71
CA TRP A 85 -41.65 -5.92 -29.43
C TRP A 85 -42.65 -7.06 -29.23
N TRP A 86 -43.19 -7.20 -28.02
CA TRP A 86 -44.07 -8.31 -27.63
C TRP A 86 -45.32 -8.47 -28.51
N LEU A 87 -45.95 -7.37 -28.94
CA LEU A 87 -47.16 -7.39 -29.77
C LEU A 87 -46.91 -7.95 -31.19
N ILE A 88 -45.76 -7.62 -31.79
CA ILE A 88 -45.42 -8.11 -33.13
C ILE A 88 -44.97 -9.57 -33.03
N LEU A 89 -44.21 -9.88 -31.98
CA LEU A 89 -43.78 -11.24 -31.68
C LEU A 89 -44.98 -12.18 -31.48
N GLU A 90 -46.03 -11.72 -30.79
CA GLU A 90 -47.28 -12.44 -30.59
C GLU A 90 -47.93 -12.90 -31.90
N ALA A 91 -47.96 -12.04 -32.93
CA ALA A 91 -48.55 -12.37 -34.22
C ALA A 91 -47.72 -13.40 -35.02
N VAL A 92 -46.39 -13.37 -34.87
CA VAL A 92 -45.46 -14.21 -35.63
C VAL A 92 -45.31 -15.61 -35.01
N LEU A 93 -45.38 -15.72 -33.68
CA LEU A 93 -45.10 -16.97 -32.96
C LEU A 93 -46.01 -18.15 -33.32
N PRO A 94 -47.34 -18.01 -33.48
CA PRO A 94 -48.20 -19.13 -33.89
C PRO A 94 -47.85 -19.69 -35.28
N ALA A 95 -47.51 -18.80 -36.22
CA ALA A 95 -47.06 -19.19 -37.56
C ALA A 95 -45.70 -19.91 -37.49
N ALA A 96 -44.75 -19.38 -36.72
CA ALA A 96 -43.44 -19.99 -36.50
C ALA A 96 -43.54 -21.36 -35.81
N LEU A 97 -44.42 -21.50 -34.81
CA LEU A 97 -44.70 -22.75 -34.11
C LEU A 97 -45.24 -23.82 -35.07
N LYS A 98 -46.21 -23.44 -35.92
CA LYS A 98 -46.77 -24.31 -36.95
C LYS A 98 -45.69 -24.76 -37.93
N CYS A 99 -44.79 -23.85 -38.33
CA CYS A 99 -43.65 -24.18 -39.19
C CYS A 99 -42.68 -25.15 -38.53
N ALA A 100 -42.32 -24.93 -37.26
CA ALA A 100 -41.43 -25.81 -36.50
C ALA A 100 -42.01 -27.23 -36.35
N TYR A 101 -43.34 -27.33 -36.16
CA TYR A 101 -44.04 -28.61 -36.15
C TYR A 101 -43.91 -29.33 -37.50
N LEU A 102 -44.11 -28.59 -38.60
CA LEU A 102 -44.06 -29.14 -39.95
C LEU A 102 -42.63 -29.47 -40.39
N SER A 103 -41.61 -28.73 -40.00
CA SER A 103 -40.20 -29.05 -40.29
C SER A 103 -39.65 -30.18 -39.41
N VAL A 104 -40.42 -30.69 -38.44
CA VAL A 104 -40.00 -31.72 -37.48
C VAL A 104 -38.72 -31.29 -36.73
N ASN A 105 -38.64 -30.01 -36.32
CA ASN A 105 -37.50 -29.45 -35.59
C ASN A 105 -37.88 -29.22 -34.11
N LEU A 106 -37.46 -30.15 -33.25
CA LEU A 106 -37.80 -30.17 -31.84
C LEU A 106 -37.22 -28.97 -31.04
N PRO A 107 -35.92 -28.62 -31.13
CA PRO A 107 -35.35 -27.48 -30.41
C PRO A 107 -36.07 -26.15 -30.66
N ASP A 108 -36.39 -25.84 -31.92
CA ASP A 108 -37.04 -24.57 -32.26
C ASP A 108 -38.53 -24.58 -31.88
N TRP A 109 -39.19 -25.74 -31.95
CA TRP A 109 -40.55 -25.91 -31.42
C TRP A 109 -40.62 -25.65 -29.91
N ILE A 110 -39.66 -26.15 -29.12
CA ILE A 110 -39.58 -25.87 -27.68
C ILE A 110 -39.29 -24.39 -27.41
N ARG A 111 -38.41 -23.76 -28.18
CA ARG A 111 -38.11 -22.33 -28.02
C ARG A 111 -39.33 -21.46 -28.26
N PHE A 112 -40.07 -21.70 -29.35
CA PHE A 112 -41.28 -20.93 -29.66
C PHE A 112 -42.43 -21.20 -28.68
N THR A 113 -42.60 -22.45 -28.21
CA THR A 113 -43.59 -22.75 -27.15
C THR A 113 -43.27 -22.00 -25.86
N LEU A 114 -42.02 -22.02 -25.39
CA LEU A 114 -41.61 -21.25 -24.21
C LEU A 114 -41.81 -19.74 -24.40
N GLU A 115 -41.59 -19.22 -25.61
CA GLU A 115 -41.81 -17.82 -25.90
C GLU A 115 -43.29 -17.44 -25.85
N ILE A 116 -44.19 -18.27 -26.40
CA ILE A 116 -45.66 -18.13 -26.29
C ILE A 116 -46.13 -18.11 -24.83
N LEU A 117 -45.48 -18.93 -23.98
CA LEU A 117 -45.81 -19.04 -22.56
C LEU A 117 -45.37 -17.81 -21.75
N ASN A 118 -44.54 -16.93 -22.31
CA ASN A 118 -44.06 -15.74 -21.61
C ASN A 118 -45.24 -14.85 -21.13
N PRO A 119 -45.25 -14.40 -19.86
CA PRO A 119 -46.26 -13.48 -19.34
C PRO A 119 -46.49 -12.23 -20.20
N ASN A 120 -45.44 -11.71 -20.84
CA ASN A 120 -45.50 -10.45 -21.60
C ASN A 120 -46.27 -10.52 -22.93
N ILE A 121 -46.61 -11.73 -23.40
CA ILE A 121 -47.37 -11.94 -24.63
C ILE A 121 -48.87 -11.91 -24.32
N ASN A 122 -49.69 -11.16 -25.07
CA ASN A 122 -51.10 -10.95 -24.73
C ASN A 122 -52.05 -11.99 -25.35
N LEU A 123 -51.61 -13.24 -25.48
CA LEU A 123 -52.47 -14.33 -25.90
C LEU A 123 -53.48 -14.70 -24.80
N SER A 124 -54.65 -15.18 -25.21
CA SER A 124 -55.67 -15.64 -24.27
C SER A 124 -55.11 -16.71 -23.31
N SER A 125 -55.53 -16.66 -22.06
CA SER A 125 -55.10 -17.63 -21.03
C SER A 125 -55.43 -19.07 -21.41
N GLN A 126 -56.51 -19.29 -22.16
CA GLN A 126 -56.88 -20.61 -22.68
C GLN A 126 -55.83 -21.16 -23.66
N VAL A 127 -55.36 -20.34 -24.60
CA VAL A 127 -54.32 -20.75 -25.56
C VAL A 127 -53.01 -21.04 -24.82
N LYS A 128 -52.59 -20.17 -23.89
CA LYS A 128 -51.36 -20.39 -23.10
C LYS A 128 -51.42 -21.66 -22.25
N ASN A 129 -52.54 -21.91 -21.58
CA ASN A 129 -52.75 -23.13 -20.79
C ASN A 129 -52.68 -24.37 -21.68
N GLN A 130 -53.32 -24.34 -22.85
CA GLN A 130 -53.29 -25.45 -23.79
C GLN A 130 -51.87 -25.69 -24.34
N THR A 131 -51.12 -24.63 -24.65
CA THR A 131 -49.72 -24.74 -25.08
C THR A 131 -48.84 -25.35 -23.98
N GLN A 132 -49.03 -24.98 -22.71
CA GLN A 132 -48.29 -25.57 -21.60
C GLN A 132 -48.64 -27.05 -21.40
N ILE A 133 -49.93 -27.40 -21.43
CA ILE A 133 -50.39 -28.80 -21.33
C ILE A 133 -49.81 -29.64 -22.48
N ASN A 134 -49.73 -29.09 -23.68
CA ASN A 134 -49.11 -29.77 -24.82
C ASN A 134 -47.61 -29.99 -24.61
N LEU A 135 -46.90 -29.01 -24.03
CA LEU A 135 -45.48 -29.12 -23.70
C LEU A 135 -45.23 -30.14 -22.57
N GLU A 136 -46.04 -30.13 -21.52
CA GLU A 136 -46.04 -31.13 -20.44
C GLU A 136 -46.31 -32.54 -20.96
N ASN A 137 -47.35 -32.70 -21.78
CA ASN A 137 -47.70 -34.00 -22.35
C ASN A 137 -46.62 -34.52 -23.31
N PHE A 138 -45.95 -33.63 -24.05
CA PHE A 138 -44.85 -34.00 -24.94
C PHE A 138 -43.60 -34.45 -24.15
N ILE A 139 -43.19 -33.69 -23.14
CA ILE A 139 -41.93 -33.91 -22.41
C ILE A 139 -42.07 -34.98 -21.32
N LEU A 140 -43.20 -35.03 -20.62
CA LEU A 140 -43.39 -35.95 -19.48
C LEU A 140 -44.14 -37.23 -19.87
N LYS A 141 -44.99 -37.18 -20.89
CA LYS A 141 -45.86 -38.31 -21.27
C LYS A 141 -45.63 -38.83 -22.68
N ASN A 142 -44.72 -38.23 -23.45
CA ASN A 142 -44.42 -38.60 -24.84
C ASN A 142 -45.65 -38.58 -25.77
N ILE A 143 -46.63 -37.72 -25.47
CA ILE A 143 -47.85 -37.56 -26.25
C ILE A 143 -47.64 -36.41 -27.25
N LEU A 144 -47.92 -36.66 -28.52
CA LEU A 144 -47.82 -35.67 -29.59
C LEU A 144 -48.84 -34.53 -29.38
N PRO A 145 -48.46 -33.28 -29.70
CA PRO A 145 -49.39 -32.16 -29.63
C PRO A 145 -50.56 -32.36 -30.62
N PRO A 146 -51.80 -32.03 -30.26
CA PRO A 146 -52.93 -32.12 -31.17
C PRO A 146 -52.79 -31.06 -32.26
N VAL A 147 -52.71 -31.49 -33.52
CA VAL A 147 -52.68 -30.59 -34.69
C VAL A 147 -54.00 -30.68 -35.45
N GLU A 148 -54.40 -29.56 -36.06
CA GLU A 148 -55.56 -29.48 -36.96
C GLU A 148 -55.52 -30.61 -38.00
N SER A 149 -56.69 -31.20 -38.25
CA SER A 149 -56.95 -32.51 -38.87
C SER A 149 -56.42 -32.74 -40.30
N THR A 150 -55.65 -31.82 -40.88
CA THR A 150 -55.08 -31.93 -42.24
C THR A 150 -53.59 -32.33 -42.25
N MET A 151 -52.97 -32.60 -41.09
CA MET A 151 -51.51 -32.64 -40.93
C MET A 151 -50.93 -33.96 -40.39
N SER A 152 -51.69 -35.07 -40.44
CA SER A 152 -51.39 -36.35 -39.78
C SER A 152 -50.26 -37.21 -40.40
N SER A 153 -49.50 -36.71 -41.38
CA SER A 153 -48.48 -37.50 -42.09
C SER A 153 -47.09 -37.50 -41.45
N LYS A 154 -46.84 -36.66 -40.44
CA LYS A 154 -45.51 -36.47 -39.82
C LYS A 154 -45.37 -37.10 -38.43
N ASP A 155 -46.42 -37.77 -37.93
CA ASP A 155 -46.47 -38.33 -36.57
C ASP A 155 -45.41 -39.44 -36.36
N GLU A 156 -45.05 -40.19 -37.40
CA GLU A 156 -43.98 -41.20 -37.35
C GLU A 156 -42.58 -40.57 -37.19
N GLN A 157 -42.34 -39.41 -37.82
CA GLN A 157 -41.07 -38.68 -37.73
C GLN A 157 -40.89 -38.03 -36.36
N TRP A 158 -41.98 -37.54 -35.76
CA TRP A 158 -41.96 -37.04 -34.39
C TRP A 158 -41.77 -38.16 -33.36
N LYS A 159 -42.30 -39.36 -33.61
CA LYS A 159 -42.05 -40.56 -32.79
C LYS A 159 -40.59 -41.01 -32.82
N ALA A 160 -39.88 -40.80 -33.92
CA ALA A 160 -38.45 -41.12 -34.02
C ALA A 160 -37.55 -40.15 -33.21
N LEU A 161 -38.00 -38.90 -33.00
CA LEU A 161 -37.27 -37.89 -32.21
C LEU A 161 -37.40 -38.04 -30.69
N LEU A 162 -38.17 -39.03 -30.22
CA LEU A 162 -38.34 -39.38 -28.81
C LEU A 162 -37.15 -40.16 -28.22
N GLU A 163 -36.10 -40.42 -29.00
CA GLU A 163 -34.82 -40.89 -28.47
C GLU A 163 -34.15 -39.81 -27.59
N LYS A 164 -33.34 -40.22 -26.61
CA LYS A 164 -32.76 -39.34 -25.58
C LYS A 164 -32.03 -38.13 -26.21
N GLN A 165 -32.60 -36.94 -26.08
CA GLN A 165 -31.98 -35.68 -26.48
C GLN A 165 -32.02 -34.66 -25.34
N VAL A 166 -30.90 -33.97 -25.11
CA VAL A 166 -30.78 -32.86 -24.18
C VAL A 166 -30.92 -31.56 -24.96
N ILE A 167 -31.86 -30.71 -24.57
CA ILE A 167 -32.13 -29.44 -25.25
C ILE A 167 -31.68 -28.31 -24.34
N PRO A 168 -30.46 -27.76 -24.54
CA PRO A 168 -29.97 -26.65 -23.75
C PRO A 168 -30.65 -25.35 -24.19
N ILE A 169 -31.24 -24.66 -23.23
CA ILE A 169 -31.93 -23.38 -23.45
C ILE A 169 -31.24 -22.32 -22.63
N ASP A 170 -30.81 -21.24 -23.29
CA ASP A 170 -30.33 -20.04 -22.61
C ASP A 170 -31.52 -19.34 -21.95
N ALA A 171 -31.65 -19.51 -20.64
CA ALA A 171 -32.77 -19.01 -19.87
C ALA A 171 -32.71 -17.48 -19.71
N ASP A 172 -31.53 -16.86 -19.79
CA ASP A 172 -31.38 -15.39 -19.73
C ASP A 172 -32.06 -14.69 -20.92
N ALA A 173 -32.19 -15.41 -22.04
CA ALA A 173 -32.91 -14.89 -23.18
C ALA A 173 -34.41 -14.71 -22.84
N PHE A 174 -35.02 -15.55 -21.98
CA PHE A 174 -36.49 -15.62 -21.76
C PHE A 174 -36.93 -14.80 -20.53
N LYS A 175 -36.60 -13.50 -20.53
CA LYS A 175 -36.97 -12.59 -19.43
C LYS A 175 -38.48 -12.59 -19.17
N GLY A 176 -38.87 -12.77 -17.91
CA GLY A 176 -40.26 -12.82 -17.47
C GLY A 176 -40.86 -14.22 -17.31
N LEU A 177 -40.41 -15.22 -18.08
CA LEU A 177 -40.94 -16.59 -17.98
C LEU A 177 -40.33 -17.36 -16.82
N LEU A 178 -39.01 -17.34 -16.69
CA LEU A 178 -38.29 -18.01 -15.61
C LEU A 178 -37.07 -17.17 -15.26
N GLU A 179 -37.05 -16.62 -14.05
CA GLU A 179 -35.97 -15.75 -13.61
C GLU A 179 -35.22 -16.42 -12.45
N CYS A 180 -33.89 -16.47 -12.57
CA CYS A 180 -33.00 -17.03 -11.55
C CYS A 180 -32.03 -15.95 -11.06
N LYS A 181 -31.99 -15.73 -9.75
CA LYS A 181 -31.01 -14.87 -9.08
C LYS A 181 -30.28 -15.66 -8.03
N VAL A 182 -28.97 -15.76 -8.19
CA VAL A 182 -28.10 -16.44 -7.23
C VAL A 182 -27.20 -15.41 -6.57
N TYR A 183 -27.12 -15.48 -5.24
CA TYR A 183 -26.26 -14.59 -4.47
C TYR A 183 -25.74 -15.26 -3.20
N PHE A 184 -24.51 -14.91 -2.85
CA PHE A 184 -23.96 -15.13 -1.52
C PHE A 184 -24.46 -14.06 -0.56
N THR A 185 -24.76 -14.45 0.68
CA THR A 185 -25.21 -13.50 1.71
C THR A 185 -24.08 -12.54 2.12
N HIS A 186 -22.86 -13.08 2.23
CA HIS A 186 -21.65 -12.36 2.61
C HIS A 186 -20.72 -12.13 1.41
N GLU A 187 -19.89 -11.08 1.49
CA GLU A 187 -18.89 -10.76 0.46
C GLU A 187 -17.56 -11.51 0.70
N ALA A 188 -17.24 -11.78 1.96
CA ALA A 188 -16.12 -12.61 2.38
C ALA A 188 -16.56 -13.53 3.54
N VAL A 189 -16.04 -14.75 3.54
CA VAL A 189 -16.33 -15.79 4.54
C VAL A 189 -15.01 -16.40 4.98
N SER A 190 -14.83 -16.53 6.29
CA SER A 190 -13.65 -17.17 6.87
C SER A 190 -13.79 -18.69 6.85
N VAL A 191 -12.66 -19.41 6.82
CA VAL A 191 -12.64 -20.89 6.68
C VAL A 191 -13.43 -21.63 7.78
N ASP A 192 -13.57 -21.02 8.95
CA ASP A 192 -14.29 -21.54 10.11
C ASP A 192 -15.81 -21.33 10.05
N SER A 193 -16.32 -20.58 9.06
CA SER A 193 -17.73 -20.25 8.92
C SER A 193 -18.37 -20.86 7.67
N GLU A 194 -19.65 -21.17 7.75
CA GLU A 194 -20.40 -21.73 6.62
C GLU A 194 -20.65 -20.68 5.54
N ILE A 195 -20.42 -21.05 4.28
CA ILE A 195 -20.85 -20.29 3.12
C ILE A 195 -22.36 -20.48 2.98
N ILE A 196 -23.11 -19.37 3.03
CA ILE A 196 -24.55 -19.35 2.81
C ILE A 196 -24.81 -18.82 1.39
N LEU A 197 -25.30 -19.71 0.53
CA LEU A 197 -25.69 -19.43 -0.85
C LEU A 197 -27.21 -19.43 -0.97
N GLN A 198 -27.77 -18.40 -1.59
CA GLN A 198 -29.21 -18.31 -1.84
C GLN A 198 -29.52 -18.29 -3.34
N VAL A 199 -30.39 -19.21 -3.75
CA VAL A 199 -30.91 -19.33 -5.13
C VAL A 199 -32.37 -18.92 -5.11
N ALA A 200 -32.67 -17.75 -5.65
CA ALA A 200 -34.02 -17.26 -5.85
C ALA A 200 -34.51 -17.61 -7.26
N LEU A 201 -35.63 -18.33 -7.34
CA LEU A 201 -36.31 -18.70 -8.58
C LEU A 201 -37.70 -18.05 -8.61
N LYS A 202 -38.05 -17.46 -9.75
CA LYS A 202 -39.39 -16.92 -10.01
C LYS A 202 -39.99 -17.63 -11.20
N ASN A 203 -41.14 -18.25 -10.98
CA ASN A 203 -41.92 -18.93 -12.00
C ASN A 203 -42.92 -17.96 -12.65
N GLY A 204 -42.88 -17.80 -13.97
CA GLY A 204 -43.85 -17.04 -14.76
C GLY A 204 -44.72 -17.92 -15.67
N PHE A 205 -44.70 -19.24 -15.49
CA PHE A 205 -45.56 -20.15 -16.26
C PHE A 205 -47.04 -20.02 -15.82
N PRO A 206 -48.00 -20.15 -16.75
CA PRO A 206 -49.43 -19.99 -16.44
C PRO A 206 -50.03 -21.14 -15.61
N LEU A 207 -49.48 -22.35 -15.69
CA LEU A 207 -49.84 -23.50 -14.86
C LEU A 207 -48.65 -23.94 -13.98
N PRO A 208 -48.90 -24.66 -12.86
CA PRO A 208 -47.83 -25.17 -12.00
C PRO A 208 -46.84 -26.03 -12.77
N ILE A 209 -45.55 -25.86 -12.52
CA ILE A 209 -44.47 -26.59 -13.20
C ILE A 209 -43.59 -27.32 -12.18
N GLU A 210 -43.20 -28.54 -12.51
CA GLU A 210 -42.35 -29.41 -11.69
C GLU A 210 -41.00 -29.62 -12.37
N PHE A 211 -39.93 -29.11 -11.78
CA PHE A 211 -38.55 -29.35 -12.25
C PHE A 211 -37.98 -30.60 -11.58
N SER A 212 -37.12 -31.32 -12.30
CA SER A 212 -36.54 -32.59 -11.82
C SER A 212 -35.24 -32.39 -11.06
N GLN A 213 -34.41 -31.44 -11.48
CA GLN A 213 -33.10 -31.22 -10.88
C GLN A 213 -32.65 -29.76 -10.98
N LEU A 214 -32.07 -29.24 -9.89
CA LEU A 214 -31.32 -27.99 -9.87
C LEU A 214 -29.84 -28.29 -9.55
N SER A 215 -28.93 -27.78 -10.38
CA SER A 215 -27.49 -27.90 -10.18
C SER A 215 -26.75 -26.60 -10.45
N LEU A 216 -25.73 -26.31 -9.64
CA LEU A 216 -24.87 -25.14 -9.77
C LEU A 216 -23.45 -25.54 -10.16
N ASN A 217 -22.88 -24.83 -11.12
CA ASN A 217 -21.48 -24.98 -11.50
C ASN A 217 -20.69 -23.79 -10.95
N PHE A 218 -19.61 -24.09 -10.26
CA PHE A 218 -18.64 -23.13 -9.75
C PHE A 218 -17.35 -23.19 -10.59
N ASN A 219 -16.52 -22.15 -10.47
CA ASN A 219 -15.15 -22.17 -11.01
C ASN A 219 -14.32 -23.29 -10.37
N LEU A 220 -14.51 -23.52 -9.07
CA LEU A 220 -13.93 -24.60 -8.29
C LEU A 220 -14.87 -25.82 -8.32
N LYS A 221 -14.56 -26.80 -9.19
CA LYS A 221 -15.41 -27.96 -9.49
C LYS A 221 -15.81 -28.80 -8.28
N GLU A 222 -15.02 -28.74 -7.22
CA GLU A 222 -15.25 -29.49 -5.99
C GLU A 222 -16.52 -29.05 -5.24
N TYR A 223 -17.00 -27.83 -5.48
CA TYR A 223 -18.24 -27.33 -4.88
C TYR A 223 -19.49 -27.68 -5.72
N ASN A 224 -19.33 -28.21 -6.93
CA ASN A 224 -20.47 -28.51 -7.83
C ASN A 224 -21.36 -29.64 -7.30
N THR A 225 -20.80 -30.56 -6.51
CA THR A 225 -21.55 -31.68 -5.91
C THR A 225 -22.35 -31.25 -4.67
N LEU A 226 -22.02 -30.12 -4.06
CA LEU A 226 -22.61 -29.67 -2.80
C LEU A 226 -23.97 -28.98 -2.99
N VAL A 227 -24.23 -28.48 -4.20
CA VAL A 227 -25.50 -27.82 -4.53
C VAL A 227 -26.20 -28.55 -5.65
N HIS A 228 -26.87 -29.63 -5.26
CA HIS A 228 -27.67 -30.49 -6.12
C HIS A 228 -29.00 -30.80 -5.43
N VAL A 229 -30.10 -30.31 -6.00
CA VAL A 229 -31.46 -30.60 -5.49
C VAL A 229 -32.17 -31.48 -6.48
N THR A 230 -32.58 -32.66 -6.03
CA THR A 230 -33.41 -33.64 -6.77
C THR A 230 -34.78 -33.83 -6.14
N ASP A 231 -35.07 -33.15 -5.03
CA ASP A 231 -36.37 -33.23 -4.38
C ASP A 231 -37.43 -32.46 -5.19
N ILE A 232 -38.28 -33.21 -5.89
CA ILE A 232 -39.35 -32.72 -6.76
C ILE A 232 -40.32 -31.83 -5.97
N ALA A 233 -40.53 -32.08 -4.66
CA ALA A 233 -41.41 -31.26 -3.83
C ALA A 233 -40.89 -29.82 -3.66
N GLN A 234 -39.56 -29.64 -3.59
CA GLN A 234 -38.91 -28.33 -3.51
C GLN A 234 -38.85 -27.60 -4.86
N LEU A 235 -39.04 -28.34 -5.95
CA LEU A 235 -38.95 -27.88 -7.33
C LEU A 235 -40.31 -27.77 -8.04
N LYS A 236 -41.41 -27.92 -7.31
CA LYS A 236 -42.76 -27.59 -7.77
C LYS A 236 -43.09 -26.13 -7.50
N PHE A 237 -43.36 -25.36 -8.56
CA PHE A 237 -43.70 -23.95 -8.47
C PHE A 237 -45.13 -23.69 -8.93
N LEU A 238 -45.89 -22.93 -8.15
CA LEU A 238 -47.17 -22.39 -8.57
C LEU A 238 -46.96 -21.21 -9.54
N PRO A 239 -47.98 -20.84 -10.34
CA PRO A 239 -47.92 -19.66 -11.21
C PRO A 239 -47.57 -18.39 -10.40
N ASP A 240 -46.64 -17.59 -10.93
CA ASP A 240 -46.12 -16.36 -10.30
C ASP A 240 -45.45 -16.54 -8.93
N GLU A 241 -45.16 -17.77 -8.50
CA GLU A 241 -44.49 -18.05 -7.23
C GLU A 241 -43.00 -17.69 -7.27
N GLN A 242 -42.52 -17.12 -6.17
CA GLN A 242 -41.11 -16.85 -5.91
C GLN A 242 -40.64 -17.71 -4.73
N ARG A 243 -39.56 -18.47 -4.93
CA ARG A 243 -38.97 -19.30 -3.87
C ARG A 243 -37.48 -19.02 -3.76
N ILE A 244 -36.99 -19.01 -2.52
CA ILE A 244 -35.57 -18.87 -2.21
C ILE A 244 -35.11 -20.16 -1.56
N LEU A 245 -34.17 -20.85 -2.20
CA LEU A 245 -33.49 -22.02 -1.67
C LEU A 245 -32.18 -21.56 -1.02
N SER A 246 -31.92 -21.96 0.22
CA SER A 246 -30.69 -21.62 0.94
C SER A 246 -29.83 -22.88 1.08
N PHE A 247 -28.55 -22.77 0.72
CA PHE A 247 -27.57 -23.83 0.81
C PHE A 247 -26.42 -23.38 1.71
N ASN A 248 -26.09 -24.22 2.69
CA ASN A 248 -25.01 -23.97 3.61
C ASN A 248 -23.94 -25.05 3.43
N PHE A 249 -22.68 -24.65 3.25
CA PHE A 249 -21.57 -25.59 3.16
C PHE A 249 -20.26 -24.95 3.67
N ALA A 250 -19.34 -25.77 4.17
CA ALA A 250 -18.06 -25.31 4.66
C ALA A 250 -17.05 -25.07 3.50
N PRO A 251 -16.28 -23.97 3.52
CA PRO A 251 -15.15 -23.77 2.62
C PRO A 251 -14.02 -24.78 2.93
N LYS A 252 -13.28 -25.18 1.90
CA LYS A 252 -12.09 -26.04 2.07
C LYS A 252 -10.85 -25.20 2.45
N SER A 253 -9.98 -25.78 3.28
CA SER A 253 -8.70 -25.19 3.72
C SER A 253 -7.78 -24.83 2.56
N ASP A 254 -7.81 -25.61 1.48
CA ASP A 254 -6.90 -25.44 0.34
C ASP A 254 -7.27 -24.24 -0.55
N HIS A 255 -8.46 -23.67 -0.35
CA HIS A 255 -9.00 -22.58 -1.17
C HIS A 255 -8.96 -21.21 -0.45
N VAL A 256 -8.14 -21.07 0.59
CA VAL A 256 -7.90 -19.79 1.27
C VAL A 256 -7.33 -18.77 0.27
N GLN A 257 -7.86 -17.54 0.32
CA GLN A 257 -7.56 -16.44 -0.60
C GLN A 257 -7.96 -16.65 -2.06
N LEU A 258 -8.68 -17.75 -2.39
CA LEU A 258 -9.28 -17.92 -3.69
C LEU A 258 -10.68 -17.30 -3.75
N LEU A 259 -11.02 -16.80 -4.93
CA LEU A 259 -12.34 -16.30 -5.26
C LEU A 259 -13.22 -17.47 -5.70
N LEU A 260 -14.32 -17.74 -4.99
CA LEU A 260 -15.33 -18.71 -5.43
C LEU A 260 -16.38 -17.96 -6.27
N GLU A 261 -16.55 -18.37 -7.53
CA GLU A 261 -17.48 -17.75 -8.49
C GLU A 261 -18.44 -18.79 -9.08
N ILE A 262 -19.70 -18.40 -9.26
CA ILE A 262 -20.73 -19.22 -9.92
C ILE A 262 -20.66 -19.02 -11.44
N THR A 263 -20.29 -20.06 -12.16
CA THR A 263 -20.12 -20.04 -13.62
C THR A 263 -21.43 -20.25 -14.36
N SER A 264 -22.26 -21.19 -13.89
CA SER A 264 -23.60 -21.39 -14.45
C SER A 264 -24.57 -22.01 -13.45
N VAL A 265 -25.86 -21.80 -13.71
CA VAL A 265 -26.95 -22.50 -13.03
C VAL A 265 -27.67 -23.33 -14.09
N SER A 266 -27.98 -24.59 -13.78
CA SER A 266 -28.73 -25.50 -14.64
C SER A 266 -29.98 -25.98 -13.90
N LEU A 267 -31.15 -25.85 -14.52
CA LEU A 267 -32.42 -26.35 -14.01
C LEU A 267 -33.07 -27.25 -15.07
N ILE A 268 -33.25 -28.52 -14.73
CA ILE A 268 -33.75 -29.55 -15.63
C ILE A 268 -35.26 -29.67 -15.51
N TYR A 269 -35.94 -29.67 -16.66
CA TYR A 269 -37.36 -29.96 -16.78
C TYR A 269 -37.57 -31.23 -17.62
N GLY A 270 -38.25 -32.23 -17.04
CA GLY A 270 -38.40 -33.57 -17.62
C GLY A 270 -37.54 -34.62 -16.90
N SER A 271 -37.71 -35.89 -17.28
CA SER A 271 -36.91 -36.99 -16.71
C SER A 271 -35.52 -37.03 -17.34
N VAL A 272 -34.48 -37.17 -16.51
CA VAL A 272 -33.08 -37.30 -16.96
C VAL A 272 -32.89 -38.53 -17.88
N ASP A 273 -33.75 -39.54 -17.72
CA ASP A 273 -33.74 -40.76 -18.54
C ASP A 273 -34.43 -40.61 -19.90
N GLN A 274 -35.13 -39.50 -20.15
CA GLN A 274 -35.84 -39.21 -21.39
C GLN A 274 -35.34 -37.88 -22.00
N THR A 275 -36.05 -37.39 -23.02
CA THR A 275 -35.86 -36.03 -23.54
C THR A 275 -36.16 -35.01 -22.45
N HIS A 276 -35.22 -34.11 -22.18
CA HIS A 276 -35.38 -33.08 -21.15
C HIS A 276 -34.84 -31.73 -21.61
N ILE A 277 -35.41 -30.69 -21.03
CA ILE A 277 -34.98 -29.31 -21.22
C ILE A 277 -34.01 -28.96 -20.10
N ASP A 278 -32.83 -28.45 -20.46
CA ASP A 278 -31.88 -27.87 -19.50
C ASP A 278 -31.89 -26.35 -19.63
N PHE A 279 -32.47 -25.67 -18.64
CA PHE A 279 -32.42 -24.22 -18.52
C PHE A 279 -31.08 -23.81 -17.94
N GLN A 280 -30.23 -23.23 -18.79
CA GLN A 280 -28.90 -22.77 -18.40
C GLN A 280 -28.86 -21.25 -18.27
N TRP A 281 -28.43 -20.76 -17.10
CA TRP A 281 -28.03 -19.37 -16.88
C TRP A 281 -26.50 -19.33 -16.86
N ARG A 282 -25.87 -18.65 -17.84
CA ARG A 282 -24.41 -18.58 -17.95
C ARG A 282 -23.90 -17.22 -17.51
N THR A 283 -22.90 -17.20 -16.63
CA THR A 283 -22.28 -15.97 -16.12
C THR A 283 -21.18 -15.46 -17.07
N SER A 284 -21.40 -15.45 -18.39
CA SER A 284 -20.41 -14.96 -19.36
C SER A 284 -20.64 -13.48 -19.73
N LEU A 285 -19.80 -12.60 -19.17
CA LEU A 285 -19.25 -11.31 -19.67
C LEU A 285 -20.13 -10.24 -20.36
N HIS A 286 -21.43 -10.43 -20.57
CA HIS A 286 -22.29 -9.42 -21.20
C HIS A 286 -23.60 -9.22 -20.43
N THR A 287 -23.49 -8.81 -19.17
CA THR A 287 -24.50 -7.91 -18.62
C THR A 287 -23.89 -6.51 -18.65
N THR A 288 -24.09 -5.82 -19.77
CA THR A 288 -24.02 -4.35 -19.75
C THR A 288 -24.88 -3.88 -18.58
N PRO A 289 -24.37 -3.03 -17.69
CA PRO A 289 -25.19 -2.43 -16.66
C PRO A 289 -26.23 -1.59 -17.39
N SER A 290 -27.45 -2.12 -17.51
CA SER A 290 -28.59 -1.28 -17.85
C SER A 290 -28.64 -0.20 -16.78
N PHE A 291 -28.40 1.04 -17.23
CA PHE A 291 -28.49 2.30 -16.51
C PHE A 291 -28.81 2.14 -15.01
N GLN A 292 -27.78 2.21 -14.17
CA GLN A 292 -27.97 2.46 -12.74
C GLN A 292 -28.67 3.82 -12.60
N GLN A 293 -29.99 3.81 -12.50
CA GLN A 293 -30.67 4.89 -11.84
C GLN A 293 -30.31 4.77 -10.35
N THR A 294 -29.39 5.63 -9.93
CA THR A 294 -29.20 6.03 -8.55
C THR A 294 -30.54 6.46 -8.00
N PHE A 295 -31.23 5.54 -7.33
CA PHE A 295 -32.34 5.87 -6.46
C PHE A 295 -31.98 5.50 -5.04
N LEU A 296 -32.08 6.54 -4.21
CA LEU A 296 -32.06 6.55 -2.77
C LEU A 296 -32.73 5.30 -2.18
N THR A 297 -32.05 4.73 -1.19
CA THR A 297 -32.44 3.56 -0.38
C THR A 297 -33.96 3.46 -0.15
N PRO A 298 -34.64 2.39 -0.62
CA PRO A 298 -35.96 2.07 -0.12
C PRO A 298 -35.85 1.05 1.02
N ARG A 299 -36.64 1.29 2.06
CA ARG A 299 -36.83 0.41 3.22
C ARG A 299 -37.06 -1.04 2.79
N TRP A 300 -36.34 -1.95 3.45
CA TRP A 300 -36.18 -3.37 3.10
C TRP A 300 -37.40 -4.26 3.38
N ARG A 301 -38.56 -3.70 3.77
CA ARG A 301 -39.71 -4.49 4.22
C ARG A 301 -41.04 -3.84 3.82
N THR A 302 -41.85 -4.58 3.09
CA THR A 302 -43.31 -4.37 3.07
C THR A 302 -43.93 -4.99 4.33
N LYS A 303 -45.16 -4.60 4.68
CA LYS A 303 -45.89 -5.10 5.87
C LYS A 303 -46.12 -6.62 5.91
N ALA A 304 -45.72 -7.35 4.86
CA ALA A 304 -45.88 -8.80 4.73
C ALA A 304 -44.54 -9.57 4.64
N GLY A 305 -43.39 -8.93 4.84
CA GLY A 305 -42.09 -9.63 4.89
C GLY A 305 -41.54 -10.15 3.55
N HIS A 306 -42.23 -9.95 2.43
CA HIS A 306 -41.72 -10.35 1.11
C HIS A 306 -40.64 -9.38 0.59
N VAL A 307 -39.47 -9.94 0.26
CA VAL A 307 -38.39 -9.22 -0.43
C VAL A 307 -38.82 -8.97 -1.87
N LEU A 308 -38.81 -7.71 -2.31
CA LEU A 308 -39.11 -7.37 -3.70
C LEU A 308 -38.04 -8.00 -4.60
N TRP A 309 -38.47 -8.76 -5.61
CA TRP A 309 -37.58 -9.42 -6.58
C TRP A 309 -36.52 -8.48 -7.18
N LYS A 310 -36.86 -7.20 -7.38
CA LYS A 310 -35.95 -6.15 -7.89
C LYS A 310 -34.81 -5.81 -6.93
N ASN A 311 -34.99 -6.03 -5.63
CA ASN A 311 -34.05 -5.64 -4.58
C ASN A 311 -33.12 -6.79 -4.14
N LEU A 312 -33.25 -7.98 -4.74
CA LEU A 312 -32.33 -9.09 -4.47
C LEU A 312 -30.93 -8.73 -4.98
N PRO A 313 -29.88 -8.87 -4.14
CA PRO A 313 -28.51 -8.58 -4.53
C PRO A 313 -28.03 -9.58 -5.60
N MET A 314 -27.06 -9.16 -6.40
CA MET A 314 -26.46 -10.00 -7.45
C MET A 314 -25.00 -10.29 -7.09
N ARG A 315 -24.78 -10.98 -5.96
CA ARG A 315 -23.45 -11.33 -5.44
C ARG A 315 -23.06 -12.74 -5.85
N ARG A 316 -22.55 -12.91 -7.08
CA ARG A 316 -22.21 -14.23 -7.65
C ARG A 316 -20.79 -14.72 -7.31
N LYS A 317 -20.11 -13.96 -6.44
CA LYS A 317 -18.71 -14.13 -6.05
C LYS A 317 -18.58 -14.01 -4.55
N ILE A 318 -17.70 -14.80 -3.95
CA ILE A 318 -17.36 -14.73 -2.53
C ILE A 318 -15.87 -14.96 -2.33
N ASN A 319 -15.27 -14.17 -1.44
CA ASN A 319 -13.86 -14.32 -1.06
C ASN A 319 -13.75 -15.27 0.12
N ILE A 320 -12.98 -16.34 -0.02
CA ILE A 320 -12.64 -17.21 1.10
C ILE A 320 -11.40 -16.60 1.77
N ILE A 321 -11.57 -16.08 2.98
CA ILE A 321 -10.48 -15.44 3.73
C ILE A 321 -9.95 -16.37 4.82
N MET A 322 -8.70 -16.17 5.20
CA MET A 322 -8.13 -16.85 6.37
C MET A 322 -8.90 -16.46 7.63
N ARG A 323 -8.95 -17.37 8.60
CA ARG A 323 -9.56 -17.10 9.90
C ARG A 323 -8.87 -15.90 10.58
N ALA A 324 -9.68 -15.03 11.16
CA ALA A 324 -9.16 -13.94 11.99
C ALA A 324 -8.60 -14.52 13.30
N ALA A 325 -7.35 -14.15 13.64
CA ALA A 325 -6.74 -14.55 14.90
C ALA A 325 -7.42 -13.85 16.09
N GLU A 326 -7.91 -14.61 17.07
CA GLU A 326 -8.48 -14.09 18.32
C GLU A 326 -7.38 -13.94 19.37
N VAL A 327 -6.38 -13.12 19.04
CA VAL A 327 -5.26 -12.80 19.93
C VAL A 327 -5.17 -11.28 20.04
N GLN A 328 -5.01 -10.81 21.28
CA GLN A 328 -4.73 -9.41 21.55
C GLN A 328 -3.21 -9.21 21.57
N LEU A 329 -2.70 -8.52 20.55
CA LEU A 329 -1.31 -8.10 20.44
C LEU A 329 -1.24 -6.63 20.84
N THR A 330 -0.42 -6.27 21.81
CA THR A 330 -0.17 -4.87 22.19
C THR A 330 1.33 -4.62 22.30
N VAL A 331 1.76 -3.41 21.93
CA VAL A 331 3.17 -3.06 21.84
C VAL A 331 3.40 -1.79 22.67
N GLU A 332 4.32 -1.87 23.63
CA GLU A 332 4.70 -0.78 24.52
C GLU A 332 6.14 -0.33 24.21
N HIS A 333 6.31 0.93 23.85
CA HIS A 333 7.62 1.53 23.54
C HIS A 333 7.60 3.06 23.77
N GLN A 334 8.76 3.71 23.87
CA GLN A 334 8.89 5.16 24.14
C GLN A 334 9.59 5.88 22.99
N LEU A 335 8.89 6.72 22.22
CA LEU A 335 9.50 7.48 21.12
C LEU A 335 10.27 8.72 21.61
N PRO A 336 11.27 9.21 20.85
CA PRO A 336 11.89 8.63 19.65
C PRO A 336 12.92 7.54 19.99
N ALA A 337 13.35 6.75 19.00
CA ALA A 337 14.56 5.93 19.14
C ALA A 337 15.81 6.79 18.95
N LEU A 338 16.87 6.53 19.74
CA LEU A 338 18.13 7.22 19.58
C LEU A 338 19.06 6.42 18.65
N LEU A 339 19.84 7.13 17.84
CA LEU A 339 20.81 6.51 16.94
C LEU A 339 21.78 5.59 17.71
N TYR A 340 22.00 4.39 17.19
CA TYR A 340 22.83 3.31 17.76
C TYR A 340 22.37 2.72 19.09
N GLU A 341 21.28 3.19 19.68
CA GLU A 341 20.69 2.60 20.88
C GLU A 341 20.07 1.23 20.58
N SER A 342 20.17 0.30 21.53
CA SER A 342 19.34 -0.91 21.57
C SER A 342 17.93 -0.54 22.06
N TYR A 343 17.09 -0.07 21.16
CA TYR A 343 15.75 0.43 21.46
C TYR A 343 14.82 -0.68 21.97
N PRO A 344 14.32 -0.63 23.22
CA PRO A 344 13.46 -1.67 23.78
C PRO A 344 12.02 -1.53 23.29
N ILE A 345 11.46 -2.64 22.81
CA ILE A 345 10.07 -2.80 22.42
C ILE A 345 9.50 -3.96 23.21
N LYS A 346 8.50 -3.70 24.06
CA LYS A 346 7.80 -4.73 24.81
C LYS A 346 6.54 -5.15 24.08
N ILE A 347 6.43 -6.43 23.77
CA ILE A 347 5.32 -7.01 23.02
C ILE A 347 4.51 -7.87 23.99
N LYS A 348 3.27 -7.47 24.27
CA LYS A 348 2.35 -8.25 25.10
C LYS A 348 1.36 -9.01 24.23
N ILE A 349 1.31 -10.32 24.42
CA ILE A 349 0.50 -11.24 23.64
C ILE A 349 -0.48 -11.90 24.60
N LYS A 350 -1.77 -11.62 24.44
CA LYS A 350 -2.83 -12.25 25.22
C LYS A 350 -3.66 -13.19 24.36
N ASN A 351 -3.69 -14.45 24.73
CA ASN A 351 -4.50 -15.47 24.07
C ASN A 351 -5.99 -15.27 24.43
N CYS A 352 -6.82 -14.94 23.45
CA CYS A 352 -8.28 -14.88 23.61
C CYS A 352 -8.99 -16.01 22.86
N GLU A 353 -8.24 -17.02 22.39
CA GLU A 353 -8.78 -18.24 21.80
C GLU A 353 -9.24 -19.18 22.93
N ASN A 354 -10.31 -19.94 22.68
CA ASN A 354 -10.82 -20.96 23.63
C ASN A 354 -9.95 -22.24 23.68
N VAL A 355 -8.72 -22.21 23.15
CA VAL A 355 -7.79 -23.35 23.06
C VAL A 355 -6.36 -22.84 23.22
N ASP A 356 -5.50 -23.68 23.78
CA ASP A 356 -4.06 -23.42 23.88
C ASP A 356 -3.42 -23.30 22.50
N ILE A 357 -2.59 -22.27 22.32
CA ILE A 357 -1.86 -22.05 21.07
C ILE A 357 -0.53 -22.78 21.15
N HIS A 358 -0.38 -23.83 20.35
CA HIS A 358 0.88 -24.54 20.15
C HIS A 358 1.58 -23.99 18.90
N SER A 359 2.91 -23.84 18.94
CA SER A 359 3.77 -23.42 17.80
C SER A 359 3.54 -22.00 17.24
N ALA A 360 3.26 -21.03 18.11
CA ALA A 360 3.25 -19.62 17.71
C ALA A 360 4.64 -19.14 17.28
N THR A 361 4.72 -18.42 16.16
CA THR A 361 5.93 -17.76 15.66
C THR A 361 5.66 -16.27 15.54
N LEU A 362 6.44 -15.47 16.26
CA LEU A 362 6.46 -14.02 16.21
C LEU A 362 7.54 -13.57 15.21
N THR A 363 7.13 -13.02 14.08
CA THR A 363 8.03 -12.46 13.06
C THR A 363 8.01 -10.94 13.14
N CYS A 364 9.17 -10.34 13.36
CA CYS A 364 9.38 -8.90 13.30
C CYS A 364 10.13 -8.56 12.02
N THR A 365 9.55 -7.72 11.17
CA THR A 365 10.15 -7.25 9.92
C THR A 365 10.22 -5.74 9.93
N CYS A 366 11.30 -5.16 9.41
CA CYS A 366 11.38 -3.71 9.23
C CYS A 366 11.42 -3.34 7.75
N SER A 367 10.51 -2.46 7.35
CA SER A 367 10.48 -1.81 6.05
C SER A 367 10.88 -0.34 6.19
N SER A 368 11.71 0.15 5.28
CA SER A 368 11.90 1.58 5.08
C SER A 368 10.75 2.11 4.21
N SER A 369 10.16 3.24 4.58
CA SER A 369 9.09 3.87 3.80
C SER A 369 9.53 4.39 2.43
N ASP A 370 10.84 4.55 2.22
CA ASP A 370 11.43 5.07 0.98
C ASP A 370 12.00 3.93 0.12
N ASP A 371 11.20 3.45 -0.83
CA ASP A 371 11.51 2.35 -1.75
C ASP A 371 12.41 2.78 -2.93
N THR A 372 13.38 3.67 -2.70
CA THR A 372 14.37 4.10 -3.71
C THR A 372 15.77 3.60 -3.36
N ALA A 373 16.12 2.45 -3.95
CA ALA A 373 17.46 1.86 -3.97
C ALA A 373 18.13 1.68 -2.60
N ALA A 374 17.87 0.54 -1.96
CA ALA A 374 18.67 0.03 -0.86
C ALA A 374 20.14 -0.13 -1.29
N THR A 375 20.98 0.86 -0.97
CA THR A 375 22.43 0.66 -0.91
C THR A 375 22.73 -0.26 0.27
N ALA A 376 23.70 -1.17 0.10
CA ALA A 376 24.01 -2.25 1.05
C ALA A 376 24.40 -1.77 2.47
N ASP A 377 24.64 -0.47 2.65
CA ASP A 377 25.04 0.14 3.93
C ASP A 377 23.85 0.65 4.77
N ASP A 378 22.63 0.74 4.20
CA ASP A 378 21.43 1.30 4.88
C ASP A 378 20.64 0.30 5.75
N SER A 379 21.07 -0.96 5.77
CA SER A 379 20.22 -2.13 6.03
C SER A 379 20.62 -3.01 7.23
N LEU A 380 21.48 -2.56 8.12
CA LEU A 380 21.83 -3.31 9.33
C LEU A 380 20.98 -2.85 10.52
N LEU A 381 19.80 -3.44 10.66
CA LEU A 381 19.13 -3.51 11.96
C LEU A 381 19.60 -4.80 12.62
N SER A 382 20.20 -4.68 13.82
CA SER A 382 20.40 -5.84 14.68
C SER A 382 19.24 -5.93 15.66
N TYR A 383 18.74 -7.15 15.81
CA TYR A 383 17.75 -7.50 16.82
C TYR A 383 18.42 -8.40 17.85
N SER A 384 18.15 -8.16 19.12
CA SER A 384 18.51 -9.08 20.18
C SER A 384 17.29 -9.40 21.03
N ILE A 385 17.27 -10.64 21.53
CA ILE A 385 16.28 -11.15 22.47
C ILE A 385 16.99 -11.26 23.81
N ALA A 386 16.32 -10.87 24.90
CA ALA A 386 16.90 -10.84 26.23
C ALA A 386 17.56 -12.16 26.68
N ASP A 387 17.17 -13.31 26.09
CA ASP A 387 17.64 -14.64 26.47
C ASP A 387 18.67 -15.27 25.52
N SER A 388 18.98 -14.63 24.39
CA SER A 388 19.92 -15.17 23.39
C SER A 388 21.00 -14.16 23.03
N ASN A 389 22.26 -14.45 23.36
CA ASN A 389 23.46 -13.68 22.99
C ASN A 389 23.76 -13.66 21.46
N THR A 390 22.77 -13.95 20.62
CA THR A 390 22.90 -13.99 19.16
C THR A 390 22.39 -12.69 18.56
N GLU A 391 23.30 -11.73 18.33
CA GLU A 391 23.02 -10.59 17.45
C GLU A 391 22.76 -11.12 16.04
N THR A 392 21.51 -11.07 15.59
CA THR A 392 21.16 -11.50 14.24
C THR A 392 21.01 -10.26 13.37
N THR A 393 21.93 -10.09 12.42
CA THR A 393 21.82 -9.05 11.38
C THR A 393 20.93 -9.57 10.25
N ALA A 394 19.63 -9.32 10.34
CA ALA A 394 18.67 -9.76 9.32
C ALA A 394 17.52 -8.75 9.19
N HIS A 395 16.94 -8.60 8.01
CA HIS A 395 15.75 -7.76 7.78
C HIS A 395 14.49 -8.27 8.51
N ALA A 396 14.52 -9.53 8.95
CA ALA A 396 13.44 -10.19 9.66
C ALA A 396 14.00 -11.01 10.83
N CYS A 397 13.39 -10.90 12.00
CA CYS A 397 13.64 -11.76 13.15
C CYS A 397 12.42 -12.65 13.37
N SER A 398 12.60 -13.97 13.51
CA SER A 398 11.52 -14.92 13.82
C SER A 398 11.78 -15.58 15.17
N ILE A 399 10.86 -15.40 16.11
CA ILE A 399 10.91 -15.94 17.47
C ILE A 399 9.83 -17.02 17.58
N LYS A 400 10.23 -18.24 17.94
CA LYS A 400 9.26 -19.27 18.31
C LYS A 400 8.87 -19.06 19.76
N LEU A 401 7.57 -18.90 20.00
CA LEU A 401 7.02 -18.75 21.34
C LEU A 401 6.66 -20.13 21.89
N ASP A 402 6.76 -20.26 23.21
CA ASP A 402 6.26 -21.42 23.93
C ASP A 402 4.72 -21.48 23.87
N THR A 403 4.15 -22.58 24.36
CA THR A 403 2.70 -22.79 24.34
C THR A 403 2.00 -21.69 25.15
N ILE A 404 1.08 -20.97 24.51
CA ILE A 404 0.30 -19.91 25.16
C ILE A 404 -1.03 -20.52 25.62
N THR A 405 -1.21 -20.65 26.92
CA THR A 405 -2.44 -21.21 27.49
C THR A 405 -3.64 -20.28 27.29
N GLU A 406 -4.86 -20.83 27.32
CA GLU A 406 -6.10 -20.04 27.23
C GLU A 406 -6.11 -18.90 28.26
N ALA A 407 -6.48 -17.69 27.80
CA ALA A 407 -6.53 -16.45 28.58
C ALA A 407 -5.20 -15.95 29.19
N ALA A 408 -4.08 -16.63 28.96
CA ALA A 408 -2.77 -16.19 29.45
C ALA A 408 -2.20 -15.03 28.64
N GLU A 409 -1.36 -14.24 29.31
CA GLU A 409 -0.62 -13.11 28.76
C GLU A 409 0.89 -13.39 28.84
N ILE A 410 1.59 -13.20 27.73
CA ILE A 410 3.04 -13.37 27.62
C ILE A 410 3.66 -12.04 27.20
N ASP A 411 4.70 -11.64 27.91
CA ASP A 411 5.53 -10.48 27.60
C ASP A 411 6.81 -10.94 26.89
N GLN A 412 7.08 -10.36 25.72
CA GLN A 412 8.31 -10.59 24.97
C GLN A 412 9.02 -9.25 24.74
N ASP A 413 10.28 -9.16 25.19
CA ASP A 413 11.12 -7.99 24.95
C ASP A 413 11.94 -8.16 23.67
N LEU A 414 11.86 -7.16 22.79
CA LEU A 414 12.61 -7.08 21.54
C LEU A 414 13.46 -5.81 21.55
N TYR A 415 14.76 -5.93 21.28
CA TYR A 415 15.65 -4.77 21.13
C TYR A 415 15.94 -4.52 19.66
N VAL A 416 15.81 -3.27 19.22
CA VAL A 416 16.06 -2.86 17.82
C VAL A 416 17.17 -1.82 17.79
N ARG A 417 18.23 -2.07 17.04
CA ARG A 417 19.33 -1.11 16.87
C ARG A 417 19.25 -0.42 15.52
N CYS A 418 19.17 0.91 15.51
CA CYS A 418 19.14 1.71 14.27
C CYS A 418 20.49 2.37 13.98
N ASN A 419 21.01 2.20 12.76
CA ASN A 419 22.29 2.75 12.33
C ASN A 419 22.19 4.06 11.54
N ASN A 420 20.99 4.48 11.17
CA ASN A 420 20.71 5.72 10.45
C ASN A 420 19.51 6.46 11.07
N ASN A 421 19.40 7.76 10.79
CA ASN A 421 18.36 8.65 11.33
C ASN A 421 17.08 8.69 10.47
N ARG A 422 16.81 7.63 9.69
CA ARG A 422 15.62 7.55 8.84
C ARG A 422 14.43 6.98 9.60
N PRO A 423 13.19 7.44 9.33
CA PRO A 423 11.99 6.82 9.87
C PRO A 423 11.88 5.38 9.36
N ARG A 424 11.41 4.48 10.21
CA ARG A 424 11.29 3.04 9.92
C ARG A 424 9.93 2.53 10.35
N GLU A 425 9.34 1.67 9.54
CA GLU A 425 8.14 0.93 9.92
C GLU A 425 8.56 -0.46 10.41
N ILE A 426 8.18 -0.80 11.63
CA ILE A 426 8.42 -2.11 12.22
C ILE A 426 7.08 -2.84 12.27
N THR A 427 7.01 -3.95 11.55
CA THR A 427 5.85 -4.81 11.47
C THR A 427 6.07 -6.05 12.31
N ILE A 428 5.24 -6.22 13.33
CA ILE A 428 5.24 -7.36 14.25
C ILE A 428 4.05 -8.24 13.89
N ARG A 429 4.34 -9.44 13.43
CA ARG A 429 3.36 -10.43 12.98
C ARG A 429 3.44 -11.69 13.83
N LEU A 430 2.32 -12.07 14.43
CA LEU A 430 2.14 -13.33 15.13
C LEU A 430 1.43 -14.32 14.20
N SER A 431 2.04 -15.48 13.96
CA SER A 431 1.49 -16.57 13.15
C SER A 431 1.42 -17.85 13.97
N TYR A 432 0.30 -18.56 13.96
CA TYR A 432 0.13 -19.83 14.67
C TYR A 432 -0.85 -20.74 13.94
N GLU A 433 -0.81 -22.03 14.26
CA GLU A 433 -1.70 -23.04 13.70
C GLU A 433 -2.68 -23.53 14.76
N ARG A 434 -3.97 -23.60 14.40
CA ARG A 434 -5.03 -24.15 15.24
C ARG A 434 -5.91 -25.06 14.41
N LEU A 435 -6.07 -26.33 14.81
CA LEU A 435 -6.92 -27.31 14.11
C LEU A 435 -6.61 -27.42 12.60
N ASN A 436 -5.33 -27.40 12.23
CA ASN A 436 -4.83 -27.36 10.83
C ASN A 436 -5.20 -26.09 10.03
N LEU A 437 -5.61 -25.02 10.71
CA LEU A 437 -5.85 -23.70 10.12
C LEU A 437 -4.75 -22.73 10.56
N HIS A 438 -4.11 -22.11 9.59
CA HIS A 438 -3.16 -21.04 9.85
C HIS A 438 -3.92 -19.75 10.26
N CYS A 439 -3.53 -19.14 11.38
CA CYS A 439 -4.05 -17.88 11.88
C CYS A 439 -2.92 -16.86 11.94
N MET A 440 -3.23 -15.58 11.70
CA MET A 440 -2.25 -14.50 11.71
C MET A 440 -2.83 -13.22 12.30
N LYS A 441 -2.03 -12.52 13.10
CA LYS A 441 -2.28 -11.17 13.59
C LYS A 441 -1.07 -10.28 13.35
N GLU A 442 -1.27 -9.05 12.90
CA GLU A 442 -0.19 -8.12 12.60
C GLU A 442 -0.45 -6.74 13.18
N ILE A 443 0.62 -6.09 13.66
CA ILE A 443 0.64 -4.70 14.11
C ILE A 443 1.89 -4.04 13.53
N ALA A 444 1.72 -2.85 12.95
CA ALA A 444 2.82 -2.02 12.48
C ALA A 444 2.99 -0.80 13.39
N ILE A 445 4.24 -0.46 13.72
CA ILE A 445 4.63 0.73 14.48
C ILE A 445 5.59 1.58 13.64
N GLN A 446 5.43 2.90 13.75
CA GLN A 446 6.28 3.87 13.07
C GLN A 446 7.33 4.39 14.05
N LEU A 447 8.60 4.13 13.75
CA LEU A 447 9.75 4.49 14.58
C LEU A 447 10.46 5.70 13.99
N SER A 448 10.48 6.81 14.74
CA SER A 448 11.32 7.97 14.45
C SER A 448 12.69 7.81 15.12
N VAL A 449 13.76 7.93 14.35
CA VAL A 449 15.14 7.82 14.85
C VAL A 449 15.79 9.20 14.86
N VAL A 450 16.34 9.61 16.01
CA VAL A 450 16.91 10.94 16.23
C VAL A 450 18.35 10.81 16.73
N ASN A 451 19.21 11.74 16.33
CA ASN A 451 20.56 11.82 16.89
C ASN A 451 20.46 12.26 18.37
N PRO A 452 21.19 11.61 19.31
CA PRO A 452 21.08 11.93 20.73
C PRO A 452 21.70 13.29 21.10
N PHE A 453 22.72 13.71 20.35
CA PHE A 453 23.45 14.96 20.60
C PHE A 453 23.73 15.73 19.31
N SER A 454 23.86 17.04 19.46
CA SER A 454 24.44 17.96 18.47
C SER A 454 25.64 18.64 19.11
N ILE A 455 26.81 18.54 18.47
CA ILE A 455 28.04 19.16 18.97
C ILE A 455 28.37 20.40 18.16
N GLN A 456 28.73 21.47 18.86
CA GLN A 456 29.37 22.66 18.31
C GLN A 456 30.74 22.79 18.96
N PHE A 457 31.74 23.23 18.22
CA PHE A 457 33.08 23.42 18.78
C PHE A 457 33.71 24.68 18.21
N GLN A 458 34.55 25.32 19.02
CA GLN A 458 35.27 26.53 18.66
C GLN A 458 36.64 26.54 19.33
N THR A 459 37.61 27.14 18.66
CA THR A 459 38.94 27.36 19.22
C THR A 459 39.05 28.77 19.76
N MET A 460 39.61 28.88 20.96
CA MET A 460 39.76 30.12 21.69
C MET A 460 41.24 30.36 21.98
N GLY A 461 41.67 31.62 22.00
CA GLY A 461 42.94 32.02 22.53
C GLY A 461 42.98 31.80 24.04
N MET A 462 44.18 31.88 24.62
CA MET A 462 44.36 31.75 26.08
C MET A 462 43.63 32.85 26.87
N MET A 463 43.20 33.93 26.21
CA MET A 463 42.39 35.02 26.77
C MET A 463 40.87 34.83 26.57
N MET A 464 40.41 33.64 26.15
CA MET A 464 39.00 33.32 25.85
C MET A 464 38.39 34.17 24.72
N GLU A 465 39.18 34.48 23.70
CA GLU A 465 38.74 35.12 22.46
C GLU A 465 38.67 34.09 21.31
N PRO A 466 37.66 34.12 20.43
CA PRO A 466 37.54 33.15 19.35
C PRO A 466 38.65 33.32 18.30
N LEU A 467 39.28 32.22 17.91
CA LEU A 467 40.33 32.16 16.90
C LEU A 467 39.78 31.68 15.55
N ALA A 468 40.07 32.42 14.49
CA ALA A 468 39.74 32.04 13.11
C ALA A 468 40.75 31.05 12.50
N SER A 469 42.02 31.16 12.91
CA SER A 469 43.09 30.22 12.57
C SER A 469 43.97 29.99 13.80
N LEU A 470 44.46 28.76 13.93
CA LEU A 470 45.41 28.35 14.95
C LEU A 470 46.82 28.70 14.49
N ARG A 471 47.70 28.98 15.46
CA ARG A 471 49.12 29.19 15.20
C ARG A 471 49.90 27.95 15.61
N ALA A 472 50.82 27.52 14.78
CA ALA A 472 51.61 26.32 15.03
C ALA A 472 52.40 26.46 16.34
N GLN A 473 52.43 25.42 17.18
CA GLN A 473 53.17 25.36 18.45
C GLN A 473 52.73 26.38 19.52
N GLU A 474 51.61 27.07 19.33
CA GLU A 474 51.04 27.98 20.33
C GLU A 474 49.88 27.28 21.07
N PRO A 475 49.71 27.57 22.37
CA PRO A 475 48.61 27.01 23.15
C PRO A 475 47.28 27.67 22.77
N PHE A 476 46.23 26.86 22.66
CA PHE A 476 44.86 27.30 22.42
C PHE A 476 43.90 26.44 23.24
N ILE A 477 42.67 26.94 23.44
CA ILE A 477 41.61 26.23 24.14
C ILE A 477 40.60 25.73 23.10
N LEU A 478 40.34 24.43 23.07
CA LEU A 478 39.24 23.85 22.31
C LEU A 478 38.01 23.79 23.20
N MET A 479 36.99 24.58 22.88
CA MET A 479 35.69 24.54 23.54
C MET A 479 34.73 23.66 22.74
N ILE A 480 34.10 22.69 23.40
CA ILE A 480 33.14 21.76 22.83
C ILE A 480 31.81 21.90 23.57
N ASP A 481 30.80 22.40 22.87
CA ASP A 481 29.44 22.55 23.37
C ASP A 481 28.60 21.36 22.88
N THR A 482 28.24 20.47 23.81
CA THR A 482 27.37 19.31 23.57
C THR A 482 25.93 19.67 23.93
N ARG A 483 25.06 19.74 22.93
CA ARG A 483 23.61 19.95 23.10
C ARG A 483 22.85 18.63 23.07
N CYS A 484 21.97 18.40 24.05
CA CYS A 484 21.05 17.27 24.03
C CYS A 484 19.86 17.56 23.11
N THR A 485 19.63 16.68 22.13
CA THR A 485 18.53 16.79 21.15
C THR A 485 17.38 15.82 21.42
N SER A 486 17.52 14.99 22.45
CA SER A 486 16.50 14.03 22.87
C SER A 486 15.48 14.66 23.83
N ILE A 487 14.20 14.38 23.61
CA ILE A 487 13.12 14.71 24.56
C ILE A 487 13.17 13.85 25.83
N ILE A 488 13.83 12.69 25.77
CA ILE A 488 14.03 11.79 26.91
C ILE A 488 15.39 12.11 27.54
N PRO A 489 15.46 12.28 28.88
CA PRO A 489 16.71 12.58 29.55
C PRO A 489 17.80 11.53 29.28
N ILE A 490 19.00 12.01 28.99
CA ILE A 490 20.19 11.19 28.74
C ILE A 490 21.19 11.47 29.86
N THR A 491 21.80 10.42 30.40
CA THR A 491 22.90 10.53 31.35
C THR A 491 24.20 10.33 30.61
N ILE A 492 25.05 11.36 30.57
CA ILE A 492 26.44 11.26 30.13
C ILE A 492 27.20 10.56 31.27
N VAL A 493 27.78 9.42 30.97
CA VAL A 493 28.62 8.66 31.90
C VAL A 493 30.02 9.27 31.91
N ASN A 494 30.61 9.49 30.73
CA ASN A 494 31.97 10.02 30.62
C ASN A 494 32.21 10.65 29.23
N SER A 495 33.19 11.53 29.11
CA SER A 495 33.73 12.01 27.83
C SER A 495 35.19 11.59 27.65
N SER A 496 35.61 11.39 26.42
CA SER A 496 37.00 11.08 26.07
C SER A 496 37.39 11.86 24.84
N PHE A 497 38.41 12.71 24.96
CA PHE A 497 39.01 13.40 23.82
C PHE A 497 40.34 12.73 23.45
N LYS A 498 40.46 12.29 22.19
CA LYS A 498 41.68 11.72 21.62
C LYS A 498 42.30 12.74 20.65
N PRO A 499 43.39 13.43 21.03
CA PRO A 499 44.09 14.33 20.12
C PRO A 499 44.59 13.60 18.88
N SER A 500 44.60 14.28 17.74
CA SER A 500 45.23 13.76 16.53
C SER A 500 46.76 13.77 16.66
N GLN A 501 47.44 13.12 15.72
CA GLN A 501 48.91 13.13 15.67
C GLN A 501 49.53 14.53 15.55
N PHE A 502 48.75 15.55 15.16
CA PHE A 502 49.21 16.92 14.98
C PHE A 502 48.98 17.80 16.21
N VAL A 503 48.36 17.27 17.26
CA VAL A 503 47.97 18.02 18.46
C VAL A 503 48.49 17.28 19.70
N ILE A 504 49.03 18.04 20.64
CA ILE A 504 49.49 17.56 21.95
C ILE A 504 48.71 18.33 23.01
N SER A 505 48.40 17.68 24.13
CA SER A 505 47.96 18.38 25.33
C SER A 505 49.08 18.41 26.34
N ASP A 506 49.30 19.58 26.94
CA ASP A 506 50.27 19.75 28.03
C ASP A 506 49.69 19.29 29.39
N CYS A 507 48.38 19.05 29.46
CA CYS A 507 47.65 18.64 30.66
C CYS A 507 47.07 17.22 30.48
N ALA A 508 46.71 16.56 31.60
CA ALA A 508 45.91 15.35 31.55
C ALA A 508 44.53 15.66 30.96
N ILE A 509 44.13 14.91 29.93
CA ILE A 509 42.80 15.02 29.33
C ILE A 509 41.86 14.14 30.15
N GLU A 510 41.16 14.78 31.08
CA GLU A 510 40.12 14.16 31.90
C GLU A 510 38.75 14.72 31.49
N SER A 511 37.71 13.92 31.69
CA SER A 511 36.34 14.39 31.48
C SER A 511 35.96 15.39 32.55
N GLN A 512 35.38 16.50 32.12
CA GLN A 512 34.83 17.55 32.99
C GLN A 512 33.32 17.35 33.20
N ILE A 513 32.71 16.39 32.49
CA ILE A 513 31.25 16.21 32.39
C ILE A 513 30.78 14.83 32.86
N ASP A 514 31.54 14.23 33.76
CA ASP A 514 31.25 12.92 34.35
C ASP A 514 29.88 12.91 35.09
N ASN A 515 29.06 11.90 34.80
CA ASN A 515 27.77 11.63 35.42
C ASN A 515 26.75 12.80 35.39
N ILE A 516 26.71 13.57 34.30
CA ILE A 516 25.74 14.65 34.11
C ILE A 516 24.48 14.14 33.39
N GLN A 517 23.31 14.52 33.89
CA GLN A 517 22.04 14.26 33.22
C GLN A 517 21.61 15.48 32.41
N LEU A 518 21.31 15.27 31.12
CA LEU A 518 20.84 16.29 30.20
C LEU A 518 19.40 16.08 29.77
N LYS A 519 18.64 17.17 29.78
CA LYS A 519 17.30 17.29 29.19
C LYS A 519 17.38 17.98 27.83
N LEU A 520 16.25 17.98 27.12
CA LEU A 520 16.14 18.63 25.82
C LEU A 520 16.69 20.06 25.83
N ASP A 521 17.52 20.39 24.85
CA ASP A 521 18.15 21.68 24.62
C ASP A 521 19.13 22.16 25.70
N GLU A 522 19.38 21.37 26.76
CA GLU A 522 20.47 21.65 27.69
C GLU A 522 21.82 21.44 26.99
N VAL A 523 22.75 22.36 27.28
CA VAL A 523 24.09 22.39 26.69
C VAL A 523 25.12 22.27 27.80
N VAL A 524 26.10 21.41 27.56
CA VAL A 524 27.28 21.27 28.41
C VAL A 524 28.51 21.60 27.60
N ALA A 525 29.39 22.42 28.18
CA ALA A 525 30.62 22.86 27.55
C ALA A 525 31.83 22.20 28.23
N GLU A 526 32.73 21.63 27.43
CA GLU A 526 34.05 21.17 27.86
C GLU A 526 35.16 21.97 27.18
N GLY A 527 36.21 22.30 27.94
CA GLY A 527 37.36 23.04 27.43
C GLY A 527 38.66 22.24 27.57
N PHE A 528 39.39 22.04 26.47
CA PHE A 528 40.70 21.37 26.48
C PHE A 528 41.82 22.34 26.07
N CYS A 529 42.85 22.48 26.90
CA CYS A 529 44.06 23.23 26.55
C CYS A 529 44.99 22.35 25.70
N LEU A 530 45.24 22.79 24.46
CA LEU A 530 45.93 22.02 23.43
C LEU A 530 47.01 22.87 22.75
N ARG A 531 47.97 22.19 22.12
CA ARG A 531 49.04 22.79 21.33
C ARG A 531 49.24 21.99 20.07
N THR A 532 49.45 22.67 18.94
CA THR A 532 49.77 22.00 17.68
C THR A 532 51.26 21.61 17.61
N GLN A 533 51.57 20.52 16.92
CA GLN A 533 52.94 20.13 16.59
C GLN A 533 53.54 21.04 15.50
N PRO A 534 54.88 21.05 15.32
CA PRO A 534 55.52 21.77 14.22
C PRO A 534 55.01 21.30 12.86
N ILE A 535 54.63 22.25 11.99
CA ILE A 535 54.10 21.95 10.66
C ILE A 535 55.14 22.34 9.60
N ALA A 536 55.27 21.54 8.54
CA ALA A 536 56.24 21.77 7.46
C ALA A 536 55.76 22.81 6.43
N ALA A 537 54.45 22.90 6.20
CA ALA A 537 53.84 23.88 5.30
C ALA A 537 53.54 25.20 6.02
N PRO A 538 53.54 26.35 5.31
CA PRO A 538 53.24 27.65 5.92
C PRO A 538 51.80 27.75 6.44
N ILE A 539 50.85 27.07 5.77
CA ILE A 539 49.44 27.01 6.16
C ILE A 539 48.93 25.58 5.87
N VAL A 540 48.22 24.97 6.82
CA VAL A 540 47.47 23.73 6.63
C VAL A 540 46.00 24.01 6.88
N GLN A 541 45.16 23.62 5.93
CA GLN A 541 43.71 23.76 6.02
C GLN A 541 43.06 22.45 6.45
N ASN A 542 41.91 22.55 7.12
CA ASN A 542 41.09 21.41 7.57
C ASN A 542 41.88 20.38 8.40
N LEU A 543 42.72 20.85 9.31
CA LEU A 543 43.44 19.98 10.22
C LEU A 543 42.43 19.27 11.15
N LEU A 544 42.51 17.95 11.21
CA LEU A 544 41.84 17.14 12.22
C LEU A 544 42.52 17.38 13.58
N VAL A 545 41.82 17.99 14.53
CA VAL A 545 42.34 18.24 15.88
C VAL A 545 42.23 16.99 16.75
N GLY A 546 41.19 16.17 16.54
CA GLY A 546 41.03 14.90 17.26
C GLY A 546 39.64 14.32 17.14
N GLU A 547 39.40 13.25 17.91
CA GLU A 547 38.10 12.61 18.04
C GLU A 547 37.56 12.80 19.45
N TYR A 548 36.30 13.24 19.54
CA TYR A 548 35.59 13.42 20.80
C TYR A 548 34.53 12.33 20.95
N SER A 549 34.66 11.48 21.97
CA SER A 549 33.75 10.38 22.25
C SER A 549 32.94 10.67 23.52
N LEU A 550 31.63 10.55 23.41
CA LEU A 550 30.69 10.63 24.53
C LEU A 550 30.18 9.23 24.87
N TYR A 551 30.32 8.84 26.14
CA TYR A 551 29.73 7.65 26.71
C TYR A 551 28.46 8.02 27.45
N TRP A 552 27.33 7.42 27.08
CA TRP A 552 26.03 7.84 27.57
C TRP A 552 25.05 6.68 27.67
N LYS A 553 24.00 6.87 28.47
CA LYS A 553 22.89 5.93 28.61
C LYS A 553 21.57 6.66 28.79
N ARG A 554 20.49 6.02 28.38
CA ARG A 554 19.15 6.57 28.55
C ARG A 554 18.74 6.47 30.02
N SER A 555 18.24 7.56 30.60
CA SER A 555 17.85 7.55 32.02
C SER A 555 16.62 6.66 32.30
N SER A 556 15.77 6.37 31.31
CA SER A 556 14.57 5.53 31.49
C SER A 556 14.86 4.02 31.56
N HIS A 557 15.99 3.57 31.02
CA HIS A 557 16.35 2.16 30.96
C HIS A 557 17.82 1.95 31.41
N PRO A 558 18.08 1.95 32.73
CA PRO A 558 19.44 1.86 33.27
C PRO A 558 20.12 0.50 33.03
N ASN A 559 19.36 -0.52 32.63
CA ASN A 559 19.86 -1.89 32.39
C ASN A 559 20.44 -2.10 30.98
N ILE A 560 20.31 -1.12 30.09
CA ILE A 560 20.88 -1.16 28.74
C ILE A 560 22.37 -0.78 28.83
N PRO A 561 23.27 -1.45 28.09
CA PRO A 561 24.69 -1.11 28.08
C PRO A 561 24.95 0.34 27.65
N GLU A 562 26.07 0.87 28.13
CA GLU A 562 26.53 2.21 27.78
C GLU A 562 26.84 2.31 26.28
N LEU A 563 26.42 3.42 25.68
CA LEU A 563 26.60 3.71 24.27
C LEU A 563 27.72 4.72 24.09
N CYS A 564 28.45 4.61 22.98
CA CYS A 564 29.51 5.54 22.62
C CYS A 564 29.17 6.23 21.30
N THR A 565 29.12 7.56 21.30
CA THR A 565 29.00 8.37 20.08
C THR A 565 30.27 9.19 19.90
N THR A 566 30.94 9.02 18.76
CA THR A 566 32.21 9.67 18.45
C THR A 566 32.02 10.73 17.37
N PHE A 567 32.61 11.90 17.58
CA PHE A 567 32.57 13.07 16.70
C PHE A 567 33.98 13.40 16.24
N SER A 568 34.15 13.63 14.95
CA SER A 568 35.42 14.07 14.37
C SER A 568 35.50 15.60 14.41
N LEU A 569 36.54 16.14 15.06
CA LEU A 569 36.75 17.58 15.17
C LEU A 569 37.74 18.03 14.08
N SER A 570 37.19 18.22 12.87
CA SER A 570 37.92 18.69 11.69
C SER A 570 37.62 20.18 11.43
N ASP A 571 38.25 20.77 10.41
CA ASP A 571 38.00 22.15 9.92
C ASP A 571 38.83 23.29 10.53
N PHE A 572 39.99 22.98 11.14
CA PHE A 572 40.87 24.02 11.68
C PHE A 572 41.99 24.40 10.70
N ASN A 573 42.19 25.70 10.50
CA ASN A 573 43.32 26.23 9.75
C ASN A 573 44.49 26.47 10.69
N VAL A 574 45.68 25.97 10.37
CA VAL A 574 46.89 26.18 11.16
C VAL A 574 47.96 26.90 10.35
N GLU A 575 48.47 28.00 10.90
CA GLU A 575 49.47 28.86 10.28
C GLU A 575 50.80 28.76 11.02
N GLN A 576 51.90 28.68 10.27
CA GLN A 576 53.24 28.65 10.82
C GLN A 576 53.77 30.09 11.00
N GLN A 577 53.86 30.56 12.24
CA GLN A 577 54.48 31.86 12.55
C GLN A 577 56.00 31.73 12.68
N GLN A 578 56.72 32.68 12.06
CA GLN A 578 58.18 32.75 12.13
C GLN A 578 58.68 33.36 13.44
N VAL A 579 57.85 34.16 14.11
CA VAL A 579 58.15 34.87 15.35
C VAL A 579 56.99 34.68 16.31
N TYR A 580 57.27 34.26 17.54
CA TYR A 580 56.27 34.10 18.59
C TYR A 580 56.77 34.79 19.86
N ILE A 581 55.88 35.46 20.58
CA ILE A 581 56.20 36.12 21.86
C ILE A 581 55.41 35.43 22.96
N GLU A 582 56.12 34.76 23.84
CA GLU A 582 55.57 34.18 25.07
C GLU A 582 55.69 35.21 26.19
N VAL A 583 54.56 35.59 26.79
CA VAL A 583 54.53 36.58 27.88
C VAL A 583 54.24 35.88 29.18
N ASN A 584 55.19 35.91 30.10
CA ASN A 584 55.01 35.41 31.45
C ASN A 584 54.76 36.59 32.39
N ILE A 585 53.53 36.63 32.93
CA ILE A 585 53.04 37.67 33.83
C ILE A 585 52.27 37.02 34.98
N PRO A 586 52.38 37.53 36.23
CA PRO A 586 51.56 37.04 37.32
C PRO A 586 50.06 37.27 37.10
N ASN A 587 49.22 36.34 37.58
CA ASN A 587 47.76 36.42 37.45
C ASN A 587 47.15 37.67 38.11
N ASN A 588 47.72 38.09 39.25
CA ASN A 588 47.39 39.34 39.93
C ASN A 588 48.65 39.93 40.56
N VAL A 589 48.64 41.25 40.79
CA VAL A 589 49.78 41.96 41.38
C VAL A 589 49.34 42.93 42.48
N PRO A 590 50.09 43.05 43.57
CA PRO A 590 49.79 44.01 44.63
C PRO A 590 50.10 45.46 44.25
N LEU A 591 49.28 46.39 44.73
CA LEU A 591 49.43 47.83 44.54
C LEU A 591 50.77 48.34 45.14
N GLN A 592 51.51 49.15 44.38
CA GLN A 592 52.80 49.74 44.77
C GLN A 592 53.96 48.76 45.04
N GLU A 593 53.81 47.49 44.70
CA GLU A 593 54.89 46.51 44.78
C GLU A 593 55.48 46.20 43.39
N PRO A 594 56.81 46.04 43.28
CA PRO A 594 57.45 45.71 42.01
C PRO A 594 57.12 44.27 41.60
N PHE A 595 56.65 44.11 40.36
CA PHE A 595 56.45 42.81 39.73
C PHE A 595 57.20 42.74 38.40
N GLN A 596 57.50 41.51 37.95
CA GLN A 596 58.24 41.28 36.72
C GLN A 596 57.30 40.78 35.62
N ILE A 597 57.47 41.33 34.42
CA ILE A 597 56.92 40.76 33.18
C ILE A 597 58.10 40.29 32.35
N ASN A 598 58.08 39.02 31.93
CA ASN A 598 59.07 38.45 31.03
C ASN A 598 58.47 38.24 29.64
N TYR A 599 59.04 38.90 28.64
CA TYR A 599 58.73 38.71 27.24
C TYR A 599 59.79 37.82 26.61
N ARG A 600 59.44 36.57 26.31
CA ARG A 600 60.33 35.63 25.61
C ARG A 600 60.02 35.65 24.12
N ILE A 601 60.96 36.16 23.33
CA ILE A 601 60.85 36.25 21.88
C ILE A 601 61.48 35.00 21.28
N HIS A 602 60.67 34.20 20.61
CA HIS A 602 61.08 32.98 19.92
C HIS A 602 61.28 33.27 18.44
N ASN A 603 62.50 33.02 17.94
CA ASN A 603 62.79 33.04 16.51
C ASN A 603 62.70 31.60 15.97
N ARG A 604 61.64 31.31 15.22
CA ARG A 604 61.39 30.00 14.60
C ARG A 604 61.87 29.95 13.14
N SER A 605 62.51 31.01 12.66
CA SER A 605 63.06 31.08 11.31
C SER A 605 64.46 30.43 11.24
N ASN A 606 64.91 30.18 10.01
CA ASN A 606 66.26 29.68 9.74
C ASN A 606 67.33 30.79 9.70
N ILE A 607 66.96 32.04 10.01
CA ILE A 607 67.82 33.22 9.89
C ILE A 607 67.90 33.92 11.25
N VAL A 608 69.05 34.53 11.55
CA VAL A 608 69.21 35.38 12.73
C VAL A 608 68.39 36.67 12.55
N HIS A 609 67.55 37.01 13.52
CA HIS A 609 66.79 38.26 13.52
C HIS A 609 67.33 39.25 14.55
N GLU A 610 67.45 40.51 14.16
CA GLU A 610 67.84 41.61 15.04
C GLU A 610 66.61 42.47 15.32
N TYR A 611 66.12 42.41 16.55
CA TYR A 611 64.92 43.13 16.99
C TYR A 611 65.29 44.33 17.84
N LYS A 612 64.53 45.41 17.65
CA LYS A 612 64.46 46.56 18.54
C LYS A 612 63.14 46.51 19.28
N VAL A 613 63.22 46.29 20.58
CA VAL A 613 62.10 46.29 21.52
C VAL A 613 61.92 47.70 22.07
N ASN A 614 60.69 48.18 22.11
CA ASN A 614 60.32 49.44 22.74
C ASN A 614 59.13 49.24 23.69
N LEU A 615 59.27 49.62 24.95
CA LEU A 615 58.19 49.62 25.93
C LEU A 615 57.66 51.05 26.10
N GLU A 616 56.46 51.31 25.56
CA GLU A 616 55.81 52.62 25.68
C GLU A 616 55.20 52.78 27.08
N GLN A 617 55.73 53.73 27.84
CA GLN A 617 55.32 53.96 29.23
C GLN A 617 53.93 54.59 29.33
N ILE A 618 53.20 54.22 30.39
CA ILE A 618 51.88 54.76 30.74
C ILE A 618 51.93 55.17 32.22
N ASN A 619 51.19 56.21 32.61
CA ASN A 619 51.19 56.74 33.98
C ASN A 619 50.61 55.76 35.04
N VAL A 620 49.88 54.72 34.62
CA VAL A 620 49.17 53.79 35.50
C VAL A 620 50.05 52.62 35.96
N VAL A 621 50.93 52.13 35.08
CA VAL A 621 51.90 51.09 35.38
C VAL A 621 53.24 51.56 34.86
N VAL A 622 54.17 51.87 35.76
CA VAL A 622 55.44 52.51 35.42
C VAL A 622 56.58 51.50 35.50
N ALA A 623 57.44 51.49 34.50
CA ALA A 623 58.65 50.69 34.51
C ALA A 623 59.70 51.32 35.44
N VAL A 624 60.15 50.56 36.44
CA VAL A 624 61.10 51.01 37.47
C VAL A 624 62.55 50.61 37.11
N SER A 625 62.73 49.58 36.27
CA SER A 625 64.05 49.17 35.78
C SER A 625 64.01 48.66 34.34
N GLY A 626 65.05 49.01 33.56
CA GLY A 626 65.25 48.59 32.17
C GLY A 626 65.27 49.79 31.22
N SER A 627 66.10 49.71 30.17
CA SER A 627 66.01 50.66 29.06
C SER A 627 64.67 50.48 28.36
N THR A 628 63.89 51.55 28.21
CA THR A 628 62.62 51.52 27.48
C THR A 628 62.80 51.08 26.03
N VAL A 629 63.99 51.26 25.47
CA VAL A 629 64.38 50.78 24.15
C VAL A 629 65.61 49.87 24.27
N THR A 630 65.50 48.63 23.79
CA THR A 630 66.58 47.65 23.84
C THR A 630 66.68 46.91 22.49
N SER A 631 67.90 46.78 21.95
CA SER A 631 68.16 45.96 20.76
C SER A 631 68.70 44.59 21.17
N LEU A 632 68.16 43.53 20.58
CA LEU A 632 68.57 42.16 20.85
C LEU A 632 68.68 41.36 19.55
N LEU A 633 69.57 40.38 19.57
CA LEU A 633 69.80 39.47 18.46
C LEU A 633 69.32 38.08 18.86
N VAL A 634 68.35 37.54 18.11
CA VAL A 634 67.80 36.19 18.34
C VAL A 634 68.30 35.24 17.25
N PRO A 635 69.19 34.31 17.58
CA PRO A 635 69.63 33.26 16.64
C PRO A 635 68.46 32.41 16.10
N PRO A 636 68.62 31.72 14.96
CA PRO A 636 67.59 30.84 14.41
C PRO A 636 67.27 29.71 15.39
N HIS A 637 65.99 29.33 15.46
CA HIS A 637 65.45 28.29 16.36
C HIS A 637 65.82 28.48 17.84
N SER A 638 65.98 29.73 18.27
CA SER A 638 66.33 30.09 19.64
C SER A 638 65.41 31.16 20.19
N SER A 639 65.45 31.34 21.51
CA SER A 639 64.66 32.34 22.21
C SER A 639 65.54 33.31 22.98
N SER A 640 65.07 34.54 23.16
CA SER A 640 65.71 35.54 24.02
C SER A 640 64.69 36.21 24.91
N ASP A 641 65.04 36.38 26.18
CA ASP A 641 64.15 36.90 27.22
C ASP A 641 64.41 38.40 27.43
N VAL A 642 63.34 39.18 27.52
CA VAL A 642 63.36 40.61 27.89
C VAL A 642 62.48 40.79 29.11
N THR A 643 63.10 41.08 30.26
CA THR A 643 62.39 41.24 31.53
C THR A 643 62.29 42.71 31.91
N TYR A 644 61.09 43.16 32.26
CA TYR A 644 60.84 44.48 32.81
C TYR A 644 60.29 44.38 34.24
N THR A 645 60.78 45.24 35.12
CA THR A 645 60.22 45.40 36.47
C THR A 645 59.28 46.60 36.46
N LEU A 646 58.00 46.34 36.73
CA LEU A 646 56.93 47.33 36.71
C LEU A 646 56.33 47.54 38.11
N VAL A 647 55.79 48.73 38.36
CA VAL A 647 55.02 49.04 39.56
C VAL A 647 53.68 49.65 39.16
N ALA A 648 52.59 49.10 39.67
CA ALA A 648 51.25 49.63 39.46
C ALA A 648 50.91 50.75 40.46
N THR A 649 50.37 51.86 39.96
CA THR A 649 49.99 53.04 40.76
C THR A 649 48.50 53.10 41.10
N LEU A 650 47.66 52.35 40.38
CA LEU A 650 46.21 52.24 40.61
C LEU A 650 45.79 50.79 40.82
N CYS A 651 44.73 50.58 41.60
CA CYS A 651 44.08 49.29 41.81
C CYS A 651 42.99 49.00 40.76
N GLY A 652 42.65 47.73 40.56
CA GLY A 652 41.65 47.27 39.60
C GLY A 652 42.25 46.70 38.32
N PHE A 653 41.43 46.58 37.26
CA PHE A 653 41.90 46.09 35.96
C PHE A 653 42.57 47.22 35.19
N VAL A 654 43.91 47.25 35.22
CA VAL A 654 44.71 48.36 34.69
C VAL A 654 45.44 47.97 33.42
N GLN A 655 45.68 48.96 32.55
CA GLN A 655 46.39 48.76 31.30
C GLN A 655 47.91 48.62 31.52
N LEU A 656 48.52 47.65 30.85
CA LEU A 656 49.96 47.43 30.81
C LEU A 656 50.64 48.35 29.78
N PRO A 657 51.93 48.71 29.99
CA PRO A 657 52.72 49.43 29.00
C PRO A 657 52.75 48.67 27.66
N LYS A 658 52.62 49.38 26.53
CA LYS A 658 52.57 48.73 25.22
C LYS A 658 53.97 48.25 24.82
N PHE A 659 54.09 46.95 24.59
CA PHE A 659 55.30 46.33 24.09
C PHE A 659 55.29 46.36 22.55
N LYS A 660 56.26 47.04 21.93
CA LYS A 660 56.43 47.11 20.49
C LYS A 660 57.71 46.40 20.06
N LEU A 661 57.57 45.47 19.11
CA LEU A 661 58.68 44.74 18.51
C LEU A 661 58.89 45.23 17.07
N SER A 662 60.09 45.73 16.76
CA SER A 662 60.43 46.18 15.41
C SER A 662 61.70 45.48 14.90
N MET A 663 61.72 45.02 13.65
CA MET A 663 62.93 44.44 13.05
C MET A 663 63.84 45.56 12.52
N ILE A 664 65.13 45.50 12.85
CA ILE A 664 66.11 46.53 12.44
C ILE A 664 66.46 46.40 10.94
N ARG A 665 66.30 45.19 10.36
CA ARG A 665 66.50 44.92 8.93
C ARG A 665 65.35 44.05 8.38
N PRO A 666 64.23 44.64 7.95
CA PRO A 666 63.09 43.88 7.46
C PRO A 666 63.44 43.20 6.13
N GLN A 667 63.37 41.87 6.10
CA GLN A 667 63.42 41.08 4.87
C GLN A 667 61.98 40.74 4.47
N SER A 668 61.34 41.67 3.74
CA SER A 668 60.10 41.46 2.95
C SER A 668 58.77 41.08 3.65
N GLN A 669 58.68 40.96 4.97
CA GLN A 669 57.39 40.94 5.68
C GLN A 669 57.51 41.79 6.95
N ASP A 670 56.58 42.73 7.15
CA ASP A 670 56.48 43.46 8.40
C ASP A 670 56.31 42.46 9.55
N VAL A 671 56.88 42.78 10.73
CA VAL A 671 56.54 42.06 11.95
C VAL A 671 55.03 42.27 12.15
N ASP A 672 54.27 41.23 11.83
CA ASP A 672 52.82 41.18 11.85
C ASP A 672 52.20 42.02 12.99
N GLU A 673 51.33 42.98 12.66
CA GLU A 673 50.43 43.66 13.63
C GLU A 673 49.65 42.63 14.48
N SER A 674 49.54 41.40 13.98
CA SER A 674 48.97 40.20 14.63
C SER A 674 49.72 39.74 15.89
N ILE A 675 51.00 40.09 16.06
CA ILE A 675 51.83 39.71 17.21
C ILE A 675 51.54 40.62 18.41
N GLU A 676 51.24 41.90 18.18
CA GLU A 676 50.85 42.83 19.25
C GLU A 676 49.50 42.45 19.87
N LYS A 677 48.62 41.76 19.13
CA LYS A 677 47.32 41.28 19.61
C LYS A 677 47.41 40.11 20.60
N THR A 678 48.49 39.34 20.60
CA THR A 678 48.67 38.19 21.50
C THR A 678 49.33 38.56 22.83
N ILE A 679 49.71 39.82 23.00
CA ILE A 679 50.31 40.31 24.25
C ILE A 679 49.19 40.77 25.19
N PRO A 680 49.21 40.35 26.48
CA PRO A 680 48.23 40.82 27.45
C PRO A 680 48.28 42.34 27.57
N THR A 681 47.14 42.99 27.42
CA THR A 681 47.02 44.46 27.44
C THR A 681 46.71 45.02 28.82
N HIS A 682 46.21 44.17 29.74
CA HIS A 682 45.76 44.57 31.06
C HIS A 682 46.17 43.53 32.11
N ILE A 683 46.28 43.98 33.35
CA ILE A 683 46.52 43.14 34.53
C ILE A 683 45.59 43.57 35.66
N PHE A 684 45.20 42.62 36.52
CA PHE A 684 44.42 42.94 37.71
C PHE A 684 45.34 43.27 38.89
N VAL A 685 45.23 44.50 39.40
CA VAL A 685 45.99 44.99 40.55
C VAL A 685 45.12 44.92 41.80
N VAL A 686 45.55 44.11 42.77
CA VAL A 686 44.90 43.98 44.07
C VAL A 686 45.39 45.08 45.02
N PRO A 687 44.52 45.66 45.85
CA PRO A 687 44.95 46.62 46.88
C PRO A 687 45.94 45.94 47.82
N SER A 688 47.05 46.60 48.13
CA SER A 688 48.05 46.05 49.06
C SER A 688 47.45 46.02 50.47
N SER A 689 47.38 44.83 51.05
CA SER A 689 47.01 44.63 52.45
C SER A 689 48.18 45.02 53.35
N LYS A 690 48.46 46.33 53.49
CA LYS A 690 49.28 46.80 54.60
C LYS A 690 48.39 46.89 55.85
N THR A 691 48.48 45.87 56.69
CA THR A 691 48.25 46.02 58.13
C THR A 691 49.17 47.13 58.63
N GLU A 692 48.57 48.21 59.16
CA GLU A 692 49.27 49.17 60.03
C GLU A 692 49.89 48.47 61.25
#